data_AF-F3M5U5-F1
#
_entry.id   AF-F3M5U5-F1
#
_cell.length_a   1.000
_cell.length_b   1.000
_cell.length_c   1.000
_cell.angle_alpha   90.00
_cell.angle_beta   90.00
_cell.angle_gamma   90.00
#
_symmetry.space_group_name_H-M   'P 1'
#
loop_
_entity.id
_entity.type
_entity.pdbx_description
1 polymer ?
#
loop_
_entity_poly.entity_id
_entity_poly.type
_entity_poly.pdbx_seq_one_letter_code
_entity_poly.pdbx_strand_id
1 'polypeptide(L)'
;MKKMSMLLAVTLIFSMVLAPLASAQPMVRAGYGSVPAEESGWVLVGTAEELAYINRNQASYLERNIRLTSDIDMTGYDWVPLGNEAAAFRGIFDGGGYQIEGLKIEGSALQDVGFFGHVSGTIRHLGVTVQVHGGSYAGGLASHLVGGSIIGSYSQGNVTSGNTGYTGVSVAGGLVGVAYDHSSIIRSSSSAAVKSGDASNQFAGGLIGSQGAGSISDSYATGTVTNSGGDHFFFGGGLAGQLVYGDITNSYSSTAVTQSGRFSYGGMGGFVGSIFDATNPSIHASYFDSVATMQTSGVGDGSGTGSIHITGLTTNEMREASNYQGWDFTDIWAVDAGINGGYPYFRPDILTTDLPRADKDAPYSLVLEAFDGARGGLSWNASGLPDGLALTDHGMLKGRPTVRGAFPVTVSATDAGQNTVSAVLTLYVDETAPDIDGLAISPGRANGATSATAVPGDSGHTFAYLLGPDAGERPLLGDALPGEAALYSLGTDIVDPIPGQYLQVFELDAQQRIQAWSVIQVEASHIRNTIPVTGVSLDQTTLTLTAGGASQKLTSVLMPANATKQAVSWSSSDSSVAQVDQSGEVTPVAEGTAVVTVTTVDGGFTATAAVTVQSAPTDTGTVTGAVYGTGNTPLAGAAVSVGGMKDMTDAEGRFALNNVAAGRHELTVTAATYNDYATTVNVLAGETVDVGRIDMRAAYTPEPESPSYSWVPVPAPSPAPDPRMIVTINGKQVRVAAKKEQEHDGRTVLRLIPDSDLVRSWAVGGEDIVIDIDNEDPVVKVDFPAEALQVLLAANPNAAIRIGVNGASYSVPLHVLSDLPNRTTVTVVIARMTDSASRELDEELTRQGYDMLARPTSFELYSVGNVKIEAEGTYLERTFSLNGAAEPDHSTVVWVDDAGKPRFVPSVFEGETATFYGAYNGVFTAVRSNRTFGDIQGHWAQSDIERMANKLIVNGSADGTFDPNRTMTRAEFVAMVVRALGLAEKPQLSSYS
;
A
#
# COMPACT_ATOMS: atom_id res chain seq x y z
N MET A 1 7.41 57.93 -75.64
CA MET A 1 6.42 58.26 -74.60
C MET A 1 5.17 57.46 -74.89
N LYS A 2 4.57 56.69 -73.99
CA LYS A 2 5.01 56.07 -72.73
C LYS A 2 3.72 55.48 -72.13
N LYS A 3 3.82 54.21 -71.71
CA LYS A 3 3.31 53.68 -70.43
C LYS A 3 1.82 53.91 -70.14
N MET A 4 1.00 52.85 -70.18
CA MET A 4 0.77 51.96 -69.02
C MET A 4 -0.47 51.08 -69.32
N SER A 5 -0.27 49.96 -70.02
CA SER A 5 -1.30 48.92 -70.23
C SER A 5 -0.62 47.56 -70.32
N MET A 6 0.14 47.22 -69.29
CA MET A 6 0.84 45.94 -69.18
C MET A 6 1.12 45.65 -67.69
N LEU A 7 0.05 45.42 -66.90
CA LEU A 7 0.15 44.78 -65.57
C LEU A 7 -1.23 44.39 -64.97
N LEU A 8 -2.07 43.61 -65.68
CA LEU A 8 -3.18 42.86 -65.03
C LEU A 8 -3.80 41.82 -65.99
N ALA A 9 -3.00 40.88 -66.49
CA ALA A 9 -3.50 39.74 -67.29
C ALA A 9 -2.53 38.56 -67.24
N VAL A 10 -2.03 38.22 -66.05
CA VAL A 10 -1.26 36.99 -65.77
C VAL A 10 -1.58 36.57 -64.34
N THR A 11 -2.70 35.87 -64.13
CA THR A 11 -2.98 34.94 -62.99
C THR A 11 -4.40 34.37 -63.08
N LEU A 12 -4.80 33.85 -64.24
CA LEU A 12 -5.93 32.93 -64.36
C LEU A 12 -5.79 32.22 -65.71
N ILE A 13 -5.94 30.89 -65.69
CA ILE A 13 -5.80 29.96 -66.83
C ILE A 13 -4.37 29.42 -67.02
N PHE A 14 -3.90 28.58 -66.08
CA PHE A 14 -3.17 27.35 -66.41
C PHE A 14 -3.07 26.43 -65.17
N SER A 15 -4.05 25.56 -64.95
CA SER A 15 -3.92 24.44 -64.01
C SER A 15 -5.00 23.39 -64.25
N MET A 16 -4.91 22.69 -65.38
CA MET A 16 -5.45 21.35 -65.51
C MET A 16 -4.60 20.56 -66.50
N VAL A 17 -4.20 19.35 -66.08
CA VAL A 17 -3.52 18.29 -66.84
C VAL A 17 -2.01 18.45 -67.03
N LEU A 18 -1.25 18.07 -65.99
CA LEU A 18 -0.19 17.07 -66.13
C LEU A 18 0.13 16.54 -64.72
N ALA A 19 -0.38 15.35 -64.38
CA ALA A 19 0.10 14.61 -63.23
C ALA A 19 1.54 14.17 -63.53
N PRO A 20 2.56 14.54 -62.74
CA PRO A 20 3.72 13.69 -62.65
C PRO A 20 3.27 12.42 -61.93
N LEU A 21 3.56 11.26 -62.52
CA LEU A 21 3.71 10.00 -61.80
C LEU A 21 4.83 10.20 -60.77
N ALA A 22 4.53 10.91 -59.68
CA ALA A 22 5.26 10.81 -58.45
C ALA A 22 4.87 9.43 -57.91
N SER A 23 5.82 8.51 -57.96
CA SER A 23 5.79 7.27 -57.20
C SER A 23 5.17 7.57 -55.83
N ALA A 24 4.09 6.89 -55.49
CA ALA A 24 3.58 6.86 -54.13
C ALA A 24 4.77 6.53 -53.23
N GLN A 25 5.30 7.55 -52.53
CA GLN A 25 6.14 7.26 -51.39
C GLN A 25 5.24 6.46 -50.45
N PRO A 26 5.71 5.33 -49.92
CA PRO A 26 4.91 4.58 -48.97
C PRO A 26 4.50 5.56 -47.88
N MET A 27 3.19 5.76 -47.72
CA MET A 27 2.62 6.39 -46.54
C MET A 27 3.29 5.71 -45.35
N VAL A 28 3.81 6.48 -44.40
CA VAL A 28 4.39 5.90 -43.19
C VAL A 28 3.26 5.15 -42.51
N ARG A 29 3.22 3.84 -42.76
CA ARG A 29 2.43 2.90 -41.99
C ARG A 29 3.13 2.92 -40.64
N ALA A 30 2.61 3.74 -39.72
CA ALA A 30 3.18 3.96 -38.40
C ALA A 30 3.69 2.60 -37.88
N GLY A 31 5.01 2.49 -37.72
CA GLY A 31 5.62 1.36 -37.04
C GLY A 31 4.99 1.21 -35.66
N TYR A 32 5.13 0.05 -35.03
CA TYR A 32 4.69 -0.24 -33.66
C TYR A 32 5.05 0.94 -32.72
N GLY A 33 4.11 1.88 -32.55
CA GLY A 33 4.35 3.20 -31.97
C GLY A 33 4.50 3.09 -30.46
N SER A 34 5.42 3.87 -29.90
CA SER A 34 5.78 3.87 -28.48
C SER A 34 4.54 3.91 -27.58
N VAL A 35 4.48 2.93 -26.68
CA VAL A 35 3.52 2.94 -25.59
C VAL A 35 3.85 4.14 -24.71
N PRO A 36 2.89 5.03 -24.44
CA PRO A 36 3.14 6.17 -23.55
C PRO A 36 3.56 5.68 -22.17
N ALA A 37 4.53 6.37 -21.57
CA ALA A 37 4.99 6.06 -20.22
C ALA A 37 3.88 6.35 -19.20
N GLU A 38 3.94 5.64 -18.07
CA GLU A 38 3.04 5.90 -16.95
C GLU A 38 3.86 6.24 -15.70
N GLU A 39 3.51 7.35 -15.06
CA GLU A 39 4.17 7.82 -13.83
C GLU A 39 3.12 8.40 -12.89
N SER A 40 3.12 7.97 -11.63
CA SER A 40 2.22 8.49 -10.59
C SER A 40 0.73 8.50 -11.00
N GLY A 41 0.29 7.49 -11.77
CA GLY A 41 -1.09 7.35 -12.25
C GLY A 41 -1.44 8.17 -13.50
N TRP A 42 -0.48 8.90 -14.07
CA TRP A 42 -0.65 9.65 -15.32
C TRP A 42 -0.04 8.93 -16.51
N VAL A 43 -0.77 8.93 -17.63
CA VAL A 43 -0.25 8.55 -18.95
C VAL A 43 0.41 9.79 -19.57
N LEU A 44 1.71 9.73 -19.79
CA LEU A 44 2.49 10.84 -20.31
C LEU A 44 2.62 10.74 -21.84
N VAL A 45 2.31 11.82 -22.53
CA VAL A 45 2.28 11.89 -24.00
C VAL A 45 3.14 13.06 -24.48
N GLY A 46 4.28 12.75 -25.10
CA GLY A 46 5.20 13.75 -25.65
C GLY A 46 5.39 13.65 -27.16
N THR A 47 4.70 12.71 -27.83
CA THR A 47 4.88 12.47 -29.26
C THR A 47 3.57 12.17 -29.98
N ALA A 48 3.56 12.42 -31.30
CA ALA A 48 2.42 12.09 -32.16
C ALA A 48 2.16 10.58 -32.21
N GLU A 49 3.21 9.76 -32.15
CA GLU A 49 3.12 8.30 -32.15
C GLU A 49 2.42 7.76 -30.88
N GLU A 50 2.72 8.33 -29.71
CA GLU A 50 2.07 7.98 -28.44
C GLU A 50 0.61 8.40 -28.43
N LEU A 51 0.29 9.60 -28.92
CA LEU A 51 -1.10 10.06 -29.02
C LEU A 51 -1.90 9.22 -30.02
N ALA A 52 -1.31 8.87 -31.17
CA ALA A 52 -1.90 7.94 -32.13
C ALA A 52 -2.04 6.53 -31.54
N TYR A 53 -1.12 6.09 -30.67
CA TYR A 53 -1.24 4.84 -29.94
C TYR A 53 -2.50 4.84 -29.05
N ILE A 54 -2.70 5.89 -28.25
CA ILE A 54 -3.92 6.06 -27.44
C ILE A 54 -5.17 6.05 -28.33
N ASN A 55 -5.14 6.78 -29.45
CA ASN A 55 -6.27 6.88 -30.36
C ASN A 55 -6.70 5.53 -30.97
N ARG A 56 -5.75 4.60 -31.18
CA ARG A 56 -6.04 3.24 -31.66
C ARG A 56 -6.49 2.29 -30.56
N ASN A 57 -6.17 2.59 -29.30
CA ASN A 57 -6.41 1.74 -28.14
C ASN A 57 -7.37 2.39 -27.14
N GLN A 58 -8.30 3.23 -27.62
CA GLN A 58 -9.10 4.13 -26.77
C GLN A 58 -9.74 3.45 -25.56
N ALA A 59 -10.25 2.23 -25.72
CA ALA A 59 -10.91 1.48 -24.64
C ALA A 59 -10.08 1.37 -23.35
N SER A 60 -8.74 1.35 -23.44
CA SER A 60 -7.84 1.30 -22.28
C SER A 60 -7.50 2.67 -21.70
N TYR A 61 -7.90 3.76 -22.36
CA TYR A 61 -7.51 5.13 -22.04
C TYR A 61 -8.68 6.07 -21.74
N LEU A 62 -9.92 5.68 -22.01
CA LEU A 62 -11.09 6.55 -21.81
C LEU A 62 -11.30 6.97 -20.34
N GLU A 63 -10.82 6.19 -19.38
CA GLU A 63 -10.93 6.48 -17.94
C GLU A 63 -9.59 6.91 -17.32
N ARG A 64 -8.52 6.96 -18.12
CA ARG A 64 -7.17 7.26 -17.63
C ARG A 64 -6.95 8.77 -17.55
N ASN A 65 -6.09 9.17 -16.63
CA ASN A 65 -5.54 10.53 -16.61
C ASN A 65 -4.39 10.62 -17.62
N ILE A 66 -4.51 11.52 -18.58
CA ILE A 66 -3.57 11.72 -19.68
C ILE A 66 -3.01 13.13 -19.57
N ARG A 67 -1.68 13.26 -19.64
CA ARG A 67 -1.00 14.55 -19.60
C ARG A 67 -0.05 14.70 -20.79
N LEU A 68 -0.11 15.84 -21.45
CA LEU A 68 0.88 16.20 -22.47
C LEU A 68 2.17 16.68 -21.81
N THR A 69 3.31 16.30 -22.37
CA THR A 69 4.64 16.75 -21.93
C THR A 69 5.35 17.63 -22.97
N SER A 70 4.73 17.82 -24.14
CA SER A 70 5.17 18.73 -25.19
C SER A 70 4.02 19.06 -26.15
N ASP A 71 4.25 20.02 -27.05
CA ASP A 71 3.39 20.21 -28.23
C ASP A 71 3.43 18.97 -29.15
N ILE A 72 2.31 18.68 -29.81
CA ILE A 72 2.13 17.49 -30.67
C ILE A 72 1.60 17.89 -32.05
N ASP A 73 2.35 17.56 -33.10
CA ASP A 73 1.92 17.69 -34.49
C ASP A 73 1.36 16.36 -35.03
N MET A 74 0.05 16.33 -35.28
CA MET A 74 -0.67 15.16 -35.82
C MET A 74 -0.77 15.17 -37.36
N THR A 75 -0.02 16.02 -38.05
CA THR A 75 -0.04 16.09 -39.52
C THR A 75 0.28 14.73 -40.14
N GLY A 76 -0.64 14.23 -40.97
CA GLY A 76 -0.49 12.94 -41.66
C GLY A 76 -0.97 11.73 -40.87
N TYR A 77 -1.48 11.92 -39.65
CA TYR A 77 -2.15 10.89 -38.87
C TYR A 77 -3.67 10.93 -39.08
N ASP A 78 -4.28 9.75 -39.21
CA ASP A 78 -5.73 9.62 -39.16
C ASP A 78 -6.21 9.72 -37.70
N TRP A 79 -7.26 10.51 -37.46
CA TRP A 79 -7.84 10.70 -36.13
C TRP A 79 -9.29 10.23 -36.09
N VAL A 80 -9.59 9.34 -35.15
CA VAL A 80 -10.96 9.00 -34.75
C VAL A 80 -11.29 9.76 -33.47
N PRO A 81 -12.46 10.43 -33.35
CA PRO A 81 -12.82 11.13 -32.11
C PRO A 81 -12.61 10.23 -30.88
N LEU A 82 -11.96 10.77 -29.85
CA LEU A 82 -11.72 10.03 -28.61
C LEU A 82 -13.02 9.98 -27.79
N GLY A 83 -13.51 8.77 -27.53
CA GLY A 83 -14.79 8.53 -26.86
C GLY A 83 -16.02 8.72 -27.76
N ASN A 84 -17.12 8.08 -27.39
CA ASN A 84 -18.40 8.10 -28.11
C ASN A 84 -19.60 7.98 -27.14
N GLU A 85 -20.83 7.99 -27.65
CA GLU A 85 -22.05 7.95 -26.82
C GLU A 85 -22.09 6.72 -25.88
N ALA A 86 -21.62 5.55 -26.32
CA ALA A 86 -21.59 4.35 -25.50
C ALA A 86 -20.44 4.33 -24.47
N ALA A 87 -19.33 5.01 -24.79
CA ALA A 87 -18.13 5.07 -23.96
C ALA A 87 -17.48 6.45 -24.07
N ALA A 88 -17.94 7.38 -23.23
CA ALA A 88 -17.38 8.73 -23.15
C ALA A 88 -15.99 8.72 -22.50
N PHE A 89 -15.17 9.73 -22.79
CA PHE A 89 -13.96 9.99 -22.04
C PHE A 89 -14.32 10.50 -20.63
N ARG A 90 -13.95 9.76 -19.58
CA ARG A 90 -14.26 10.01 -18.16
C ARG A 90 -13.04 10.44 -17.34
N GLY A 91 -11.83 10.25 -17.85
CA GLY A 91 -10.59 10.64 -17.17
C GLY A 91 -10.33 12.15 -17.16
N ILE A 92 -9.11 12.53 -16.78
CA ILE A 92 -8.60 13.91 -16.92
C ILE A 92 -7.65 13.95 -18.11
N PHE A 93 -7.93 14.81 -19.10
CA PHE A 93 -6.97 15.14 -20.15
C PHE A 93 -6.38 16.52 -19.84
N ASP A 94 -5.12 16.54 -19.40
CA ASP A 94 -4.38 17.73 -19.03
C ASP A 94 -3.40 18.09 -20.13
N GLY A 95 -3.67 19.17 -20.85
CA GLY A 95 -2.77 19.67 -21.89
C GLY A 95 -1.48 20.25 -21.34
N GLY A 96 -1.38 20.55 -20.04
CA GLY A 96 -0.16 21.14 -19.44
C GLY A 96 0.22 22.52 -20.02
N GLY A 97 -0.69 23.17 -20.76
CA GLY A 97 -0.41 24.38 -21.54
C GLY A 97 0.07 24.11 -22.98
N TYR A 98 0.29 22.86 -23.36
CA TYR A 98 0.72 22.45 -24.70
C TYR A 98 -0.43 22.37 -25.71
N GLN A 99 -0.06 22.31 -26.99
CA GLN A 99 -0.98 22.31 -28.12
C GLN A 99 -0.92 21.01 -28.93
N ILE A 100 -2.05 20.64 -29.52
CA ILE A 100 -2.15 19.61 -30.56
C ILE A 100 -2.54 20.29 -31.88
N GLU A 101 -1.73 20.11 -32.91
CA GLU A 101 -1.95 20.66 -34.24
C GLU A 101 -1.99 19.58 -35.34
N GLY A 102 -2.24 19.98 -36.58
CA GLY A 102 -2.24 19.06 -37.73
C GLY A 102 -3.44 18.11 -37.80
N LEU A 103 -4.42 18.22 -36.89
CA LEU A 103 -5.58 17.34 -36.82
C LEU A 103 -6.55 17.58 -37.98
N LYS A 104 -6.82 16.53 -38.75
CA LYS A 104 -7.85 16.51 -39.78
C LYS A 104 -8.86 15.39 -39.51
N ILE A 105 -10.13 15.75 -39.38
CA ILE A 105 -11.21 14.84 -39.00
C ILE A 105 -12.33 14.92 -40.05
N GLU A 106 -12.50 13.83 -40.80
CA GLU A 106 -13.54 13.69 -41.83
C GLU A 106 -14.70 12.85 -41.26
N GLY A 107 -15.82 13.50 -40.98
CA GLY A 107 -16.98 12.96 -40.29
C GLY A 107 -18.18 12.62 -41.18
N SER A 108 -17.99 12.47 -42.50
CA SER A 108 -19.09 12.15 -43.44
C SER A 108 -19.77 10.79 -43.20
N ALA A 109 -19.26 9.97 -42.29
CA ALA A 109 -19.86 8.70 -41.85
C ALA A 109 -20.13 8.67 -40.33
N LEU A 110 -19.93 9.77 -39.62
CA LEU A 110 -20.04 9.87 -38.16
C LEU A 110 -21.17 10.82 -37.78
N GLN A 111 -21.80 10.58 -36.64
CA GLN A 111 -22.78 11.50 -36.05
C GLN A 111 -22.08 12.59 -35.22
N ASP A 112 -21.06 12.21 -34.45
CA ASP A 112 -20.38 13.04 -33.47
C ASP A 112 -18.92 13.23 -33.85
N VAL A 113 -18.49 14.49 -34.02
CA VAL A 113 -17.18 14.80 -34.58
C VAL A 113 -16.47 15.90 -33.80
N GLY A 114 -15.23 15.63 -33.41
CA GLY A 114 -14.33 16.55 -32.72
C GLY A 114 -13.06 15.81 -32.31
N PHE A 115 -12.12 16.50 -31.66
CA PHE A 115 -10.97 15.81 -31.07
C PHE A 115 -11.45 14.70 -30.10
N PHE A 116 -12.41 15.04 -29.25
CA PHE A 116 -13.25 14.10 -28.52
C PHE A 116 -14.62 13.94 -29.19
N GLY A 117 -15.17 12.73 -29.15
CA GLY A 117 -16.57 12.50 -29.49
C GLY A 117 -17.46 12.87 -28.31
N HIS A 118 -17.35 12.14 -27.19
CA HIS A 118 -18.11 12.42 -25.97
C HIS A 118 -17.18 12.52 -24.76
N VAL A 119 -17.43 13.50 -23.90
CA VAL A 119 -16.65 13.77 -22.68
C VAL A 119 -17.58 13.87 -21.48
N SER A 120 -17.34 13.05 -20.46
CA SER A 120 -17.92 13.20 -19.11
C SER A 120 -16.87 13.48 -18.04
N GLY A 121 -15.59 13.39 -18.39
CA GLY A 121 -14.46 13.72 -17.54
C GLY A 121 -14.09 15.21 -17.60
N THR A 122 -12.81 15.50 -17.35
CA THR A 122 -12.27 16.87 -17.37
C THR A 122 -11.23 17.03 -18.47
N ILE A 123 -11.40 18.05 -19.31
CA ILE A 123 -10.36 18.52 -20.23
C ILE A 123 -9.84 19.85 -19.69
N ARG A 124 -8.52 19.99 -19.54
CA ARG A 124 -7.95 21.24 -19.07
C ARG A 124 -6.65 21.62 -19.75
N HIS A 125 -6.41 22.92 -19.86
CA HIS A 125 -5.16 23.52 -20.37
C HIS A 125 -4.72 22.99 -21.74
N LEU A 126 -5.68 22.64 -22.60
CA LEU A 126 -5.42 22.04 -23.90
C LEU A 126 -5.77 23.02 -25.02
N GLY A 127 -4.78 23.27 -25.89
CA GLY A 127 -5.00 23.92 -27.18
C GLY A 127 -5.15 22.89 -28.30
N VAL A 128 -6.17 23.01 -29.14
CA VAL A 128 -6.30 22.20 -30.35
C VAL A 128 -6.45 23.06 -31.61
N THR A 129 -5.66 22.78 -32.64
CA THR A 129 -5.85 23.33 -33.98
C THR A 129 -6.36 22.22 -34.90
N VAL A 130 -7.60 22.33 -35.35
CA VAL A 130 -8.33 21.23 -35.99
C VAL A 130 -9.03 21.65 -37.29
N GLN A 131 -9.13 20.69 -38.20
CA GLN A 131 -9.93 20.77 -39.42
C GLN A 131 -11.02 19.70 -39.35
N VAL A 132 -12.23 20.08 -38.92
CA VAL A 132 -13.41 19.20 -38.83
C VAL A 132 -14.34 19.42 -40.02
N HIS A 133 -14.70 18.34 -40.72
CA HIS A 133 -15.66 18.37 -41.82
C HIS A 133 -16.67 17.22 -41.71
N GLY A 134 -17.96 17.53 -41.57
CA GLY A 134 -19.05 16.55 -41.44
C GLY A 134 -19.56 16.37 -40.01
N GLY A 135 -20.37 15.34 -39.76
CA GLY A 135 -21.05 15.13 -38.47
C GLY A 135 -22.42 15.81 -38.36
N SER A 136 -23.35 15.22 -37.62
CA SER A 136 -24.58 15.93 -37.19
C SER A 136 -24.25 16.93 -36.09
N TYR A 137 -23.32 16.56 -35.21
CA TYR A 137 -22.82 17.35 -34.09
C TYR A 137 -21.32 17.48 -34.25
N ALA A 138 -20.83 18.72 -34.33
CA ALA A 138 -19.41 18.99 -34.51
C ALA A 138 -18.91 20.03 -33.50
N GLY A 139 -17.80 19.73 -32.85
CA GLY A 139 -17.05 20.67 -32.04
C GLY A 139 -15.56 20.56 -32.30
N GLY A 140 -14.80 21.65 -32.19
CA GLY A 140 -13.36 21.59 -32.40
C GLY A 140 -12.64 20.71 -31.37
N LEU A 141 -13.03 20.86 -30.09
CA LEU A 141 -12.48 20.07 -28.99
C LEU A 141 -13.36 18.85 -28.68
N ALA A 142 -14.67 19.02 -28.51
CA ALA A 142 -15.57 17.91 -28.21
C ALA A 142 -16.88 18.02 -29.01
N SER A 143 -17.40 16.91 -29.53
CA SER A 143 -18.76 16.92 -30.06
C SER A 143 -19.78 17.10 -28.92
N HIS A 144 -19.71 16.25 -27.89
CA HIS A 144 -20.57 16.28 -26.72
C HIS A 144 -19.79 16.43 -25.41
N LEU A 145 -20.24 17.33 -24.54
CA LEU A 145 -19.84 17.44 -23.14
C LEU A 145 -21.04 17.09 -22.24
N VAL A 146 -20.92 16.05 -21.42
CA VAL A 146 -22.03 15.42 -20.69
C VAL A 146 -21.64 15.23 -19.23
N GLY A 147 -22.05 16.16 -18.37
CA GLY A 147 -21.64 16.23 -16.96
C GLY A 147 -20.15 16.51 -16.71
N GLY A 148 -19.38 16.69 -17.79
CA GLY A 148 -17.94 16.95 -17.75
C GLY A 148 -17.58 18.43 -17.66
N SER A 149 -16.27 18.70 -17.61
CA SER A 149 -15.75 20.07 -17.50
C SER A 149 -14.66 20.35 -18.54
N ILE A 150 -14.67 21.55 -19.11
CA ILE A 150 -13.60 22.07 -19.96
C ILE A 150 -13.07 23.35 -19.33
N ILE A 151 -11.78 23.38 -18.98
CA ILE A 151 -11.16 24.44 -18.18
C ILE A 151 -9.90 24.96 -18.89
N GLY A 152 -9.76 26.28 -19.07
CA GLY A 152 -8.50 26.83 -19.59
C GLY A 152 -8.12 26.30 -20.98
N SER A 153 -9.09 25.90 -21.81
CA SER A 153 -8.84 25.18 -23.06
C SER A 153 -9.36 25.95 -24.27
N TYR A 154 -8.81 25.68 -25.45
CA TYR A 154 -9.21 26.40 -26.64
C TYR A 154 -9.10 25.61 -27.93
N SER A 155 -9.87 26.05 -28.93
CA SER A 155 -9.81 25.52 -30.29
C SER A 155 -9.55 26.59 -31.33
N GLN A 156 -8.86 26.20 -32.39
CA GLN A 156 -8.58 27.00 -33.60
C GLN A 156 -8.81 26.14 -34.85
N GLY A 157 -8.84 26.78 -36.02
CA GLY A 157 -9.01 26.10 -37.31
C GLY A 157 -10.43 26.19 -37.84
N ASN A 158 -10.98 25.10 -38.40
CA ASN A 158 -12.28 25.10 -39.06
C ASN A 158 -13.17 23.97 -38.51
N VAL A 159 -14.43 24.26 -38.22
CA VAL A 159 -15.44 23.30 -37.80
C VAL A 159 -16.67 23.40 -38.70
N THR A 160 -16.88 22.40 -39.56
CA THR A 160 -18.05 22.32 -40.42
C THR A 160 -18.89 21.11 -40.07
N SER A 161 -20.10 21.31 -39.56
CA SER A 161 -21.09 20.22 -39.41
C SER A 161 -21.93 20.05 -40.68
N GLY A 162 -22.69 18.95 -40.75
CA GLY A 162 -23.67 18.67 -41.79
C GLY A 162 -23.40 17.37 -42.54
N ASN A 163 -24.33 16.42 -42.40
CA ASN A 163 -24.48 15.22 -43.23
C ASN A 163 -25.97 14.82 -43.27
N THR A 164 -26.54 14.66 -44.46
CA THR A 164 -28.00 14.53 -44.68
C THR A 164 -28.59 13.14 -44.39
N GLY A 165 -27.78 12.19 -43.92
CA GLY A 165 -28.19 10.78 -43.77
C GLY A 165 -28.91 10.37 -42.48
N TYR A 166 -28.74 11.09 -41.36
CA TYR A 166 -29.04 10.52 -40.02
C TYR A 166 -30.14 11.24 -39.21
N THR A 167 -30.09 12.56 -39.04
CA THR A 167 -30.89 13.22 -37.97
C THR A 167 -31.69 14.44 -38.42
N GLY A 168 -31.43 14.98 -39.62
CA GLY A 168 -32.01 16.25 -40.06
C GLY A 168 -31.56 17.47 -39.23
N VAL A 169 -30.49 17.33 -38.45
CA VAL A 169 -29.90 18.39 -37.61
C VAL A 169 -28.44 18.63 -38.00
N SER A 170 -27.99 19.89 -37.95
CA SER A 170 -26.59 20.29 -38.09
C SER A 170 -26.22 21.23 -36.93
N VAL A 171 -25.52 20.71 -35.93
CA VAL A 171 -24.99 21.49 -34.80
C VAL A 171 -23.49 21.67 -34.97
N ALA A 172 -23.01 22.91 -34.93
CA ALA A 172 -21.58 23.22 -34.93
C ALA A 172 -21.23 24.22 -33.83
N GLY A 173 -20.22 23.91 -33.03
CA GLY A 173 -19.58 24.86 -32.13
C GLY A 173 -18.08 24.93 -32.37
N GLY A 174 -17.47 26.09 -32.17
CA GLY A 174 -16.02 26.21 -32.34
C GLY A 174 -15.25 25.33 -31.36
N LEU A 175 -15.68 25.29 -30.08
CA LEU A 175 -15.09 24.46 -29.04
C LEU A 175 -15.90 23.17 -28.81
N VAL A 176 -17.21 23.30 -28.55
CA VAL A 176 -18.08 22.17 -28.20
C VAL A 176 -19.30 22.15 -29.11
N GLY A 177 -19.68 20.99 -29.65
CA GLY A 177 -20.93 20.87 -30.41
C GLY A 177 -22.15 21.08 -29.51
N VAL A 178 -22.33 20.21 -28.53
CA VAL A 178 -23.43 20.22 -27.55
C VAL A 178 -22.90 19.99 -26.15
N ALA A 179 -23.43 20.70 -25.15
CA ALA A 179 -23.16 20.40 -23.74
C ALA A 179 -24.45 20.32 -22.93
N TYR A 180 -24.54 19.36 -22.01
CA TYR A 180 -25.71 19.16 -21.13
C TYR A 180 -25.36 18.37 -19.87
N ASP A 181 -26.36 18.05 -19.05
CA ASP A 181 -26.21 17.30 -17.79
C ASP A 181 -25.28 17.94 -16.75
N HIS A 182 -25.46 19.25 -16.53
CA HIS A 182 -24.68 20.04 -15.57
C HIS A 182 -23.19 20.22 -15.95
N SER A 183 -22.89 20.16 -17.26
CA SER A 183 -21.54 20.42 -17.79
C SER A 183 -21.02 21.84 -17.49
N SER A 184 -19.71 22.01 -17.40
CA SER A 184 -19.07 23.32 -17.21
C SER A 184 -18.02 23.65 -18.28
N ILE A 185 -18.06 24.88 -18.80
CA ILE A 185 -17.04 25.45 -19.69
C ILE A 185 -16.51 26.72 -19.05
N ILE A 186 -15.25 26.71 -18.62
CA ILE A 186 -14.65 27.74 -17.77
C ILE A 186 -13.34 28.22 -18.40
N ARG A 187 -13.10 29.53 -18.45
CA ARG A 187 -11.82 30.10 -18.93
C ARG A 187 -11.41 29.55 -20.30
N SER A 188 -12.38 29.36 -21.19
CA SER A 188 -12.17 28.63 -22.44
C SER A 188 -12.56 29.48 -23.65
N SER A 189 -11.96 29.18 -24.81
CA SER A 189 -12.17 30.02 -25.99
C SER A 189 -12.15 29.29 -27.32
N SER A 190 -12.71 29.93 -28.35
CA SER A 190 -12.54 29.46 -29.72
C SER A 190 -12.32 30.61 -30.70
N SER A 191 -11.34 30.43 -31.58
CA SER A 191 -11.14 31.27 -32.77
C SER A 191 -11.46 30.52 -34.07
N ALA A 192 -12.09 29.34 -33.97
CA ALA A 192 -12.39 28.51 -35.14
C ALA A 192 -13.42 29.17 -36.07
N ALA A 193 -13.28 28.93 -37.38
CA ALA A 193 -14.33 29.24 -38.34
C ALA A 193 -15.38 28.12 -38.33
N VAL A 194 -16.58 28.43 -37.86
CA VAL A 194 -17.70 27.53 -37.65
C VAL A 194 -18.69 27.64 -38.80
N LYS A 195 -19.12 26.50 -39.34
CA LYS A 195 -20.12 26.42 -40.40
C LYS A 195 -21.13 25.30 -40.12
N SER A 196 -22.42 25.62 -40.08
CA SER A 196 -23.45 24.57 -40.15
C SER A 196 -23.72 24.20 -41.61
N GLY A 197 -23.86 22.91 -41.88
CA GLY A 197 -24.22 22.39 -43.18
C GLY A 197 -25.74 22.33 -43.38
N ASP A 198 -26.13 21.82 -44.55
CA ASP A 198 -27.53 21.79 -44.98
C ASP A 198 -28.32 20.71 -44.22
N ALA A 199 -29.17 21.16 -43.29
CA ALA A 199 -30.07 20.33 -42.51
C ALA A 199 -31.36 21.08 -42.16
N SER A 200 -32.41 20.35 -41.77
CA SER A 200 -33.72 20.91 -41.41
C SER A 200 -33.66 21.82 -40.18
N ASN A 201 -32.78 21.52 -39.23
CA ASN A 201 -32.53 22.33 -38.04
C ASN A 201 -31.02 22.60 -37.92
N GLN A 202 -30.64 23.87 -37.91
CA GLN A 202 -29.24 24.25 -37.88
C GLN A 202 -28.94 25.12 -36.67
N PHE A 203 -27.89 24.76 -35.91
CA PHE A 203 -27.45 25.50 -34.73
C PHE A 203 -25.94 25.71 -34.82
N ALA A 204 -25.51 26.96 -34.92
CA ALA A 204 -24.10 27.29 -35.05
C ALA A 204 -23.71 28.36 -34.04
N GLY A 205 -22.68 28.09 -33.24
CA GLY A 205 -22.14 29.06 -32.29
C GLY A 205 -20.61 29.14 -32.32
N GLY A 206 -20.08 30.33 -32.06
CA GLY A 206 -18.62 30.53 -32.09
C GLY A 206 -17.88 29.71 -31.05
N LEU A 207 -18.45 29.52 -29.86
CA LEU A 207 -17.91 28.66 -28.80
C LEU A 207 -18.65 27.32 -28.74
N ILE A 208 -19.98 27.37 -28.67
CA ILE A 208 -20.82 26.18 -28.50
C ILE A 208 -22.01 26.16 -29.46
N GLY A 209 -22.32 24.99 -30.04
CA GLY A 209 -23.47 24.86 -30.94
C GLY A 209 -24.80 24.93 -30.19
N SER A 210 -25.02 24.05 -29.22
CA SER A 210 -26.22 24.04 -28.37
C SER A 210 -25.90 23.77 -26.90
N GLN A 211 -26.45 24.58 -26.01
CA GLN A 211 -26.24 24.49 -24.56
C GLN A 211 -27.52 24.02 -23.85
N GLY A 212 -27.41 22.89 -23.15
CA GLY A 212 -28.38 22.35 -22.21
C GLY A 212 -28.00 22.66 -20.76
N ALA A 213 -28.42 21.83 -19.80
CA ALA A 213 -28.19 22.13 -18.38
C ALA A 213 -26.68 22.19 -18.09
N GLY A 214 -26.20 23.28 -17.51
CA GLY A 214 -24.77 23.53 -17.31
C GLY A 214 -24.43 25.02 -17.19
N SER A 215 -23.13 25.32 -17.20
CA SER A 215 -22.62 26.70 -17.10
C SER A 215 -21.50 26.99 -18.10
N ILE A 216 -21.47 28.22 -18.59
CA ILE A 216 -20.35 28.80 -19.34
C ILE A 216 -19.91 30.04 -18.58
N SER A 217 -18.66 30.07 -18.12
CA SER A 217 -18.11 31.22 -17.40
C SER A 217 -16.75 31.62 -17.95
N ASP A 218 -16.47 32.92 -17.88
CA ASP A 218 -15.18 33.50 -18.25
C ASP A 218 -14.70 33.01 -19.62
N SER A 219 -15.56 32.99 -20.65
CA SER A 219 -15.27 32.32 -21.91
C SER A 219 -15.57 33.19 -23.12
N TYR A 220 -14.91 32.93 -24.25
CA TYR A 220 -15.06 33.81 -25.40
C TYR A 220 -14.90 33.17 -26.78
N ALA A 221 -15.48 33.81 -27.80
CA ALA A 221 -15.31 33.43 -29.20
C ALA A 221 -14.95 34.62 -30.09
N THR A 222 -13.99 34.41 -31.01
CA THR A 222 -13.49 35.45 -31.94
C THR A 222 -13.46 35.02 -33.41
N GLY A 223 -13.89 33.80 -33.71
CA GLY A 223 -13.88 33.24 -35.07
C GLY A 223 -14.99 33.80 -35.97
N THR A 224 -15.53 32.94 -36.83
CA THR A 224 -16.68 33.29 -37.69
C THR A 224 -17.74 32.19 -37.61
N VAL A 225 -19.01 32.54 -37.68
CA VAL A 225 -20.13 31.60 -37.77
C VAL A 225 -20.86 31.83 -39.09
N THR A 226 -21.01 30.77 -39.88
CA THR A 226 -21.80 30.78 -41.12
C THR A 226 -22.85 29.68 -41.09
N ASN A 227 -24.13 30.06 -41.11
CA ASN A 227 -25.21 29.10 -41.32
C ASN A 227 -25.44 28.93 -42.83
N SER A 228 -25.34 27.69 -43.35
CA SER A 228 -25.52 27.42 -44.78
C SER A 228 -26.61 26.37 -45.06
N GLY A 229 -27.60 26.70 -45.89
CA GLY A 229 -28.69 25.74 -46.18
C GLY A 229 -29.77 26.19 -47.16
N GLY A 230 -30.72 25.28 -47.43
CA GLY A 230 -32.02 25.50 -48.11
C GLY A 230 -33.17 25.83 -47.14
N ASP A 231 -34.43 25.90 -47.63
CA ASP A 231 -35.64 26.44 -46.94
C ASP A 231 -35.97 25.77 -45.56
N HIS A 232 -35.17 26.02 -44.52
CA HIS A 232 -35.17 25.30 -43.22
C HIS A 232 -35.03 26.23 -41.99
N PHE A 233 -35.00 25.67 -40.77
CA PHE A 233 -34.77 26.41 -39.51
C PHE A 233 -33.28 26.60 -39.24
N PHE A 234 -32.89 27.81 -38.84
CA PHE A 234 -31.50 28.09 -38.47
C PHE A 234 -31.36 29.04 -37.29
N PHE A 235 -30.32 28.85 -36.48
CA PHE A 235 -29.93 29.76 -35.42
C PHE A 235 -28.42 29.91 -35.39
N GLY A 236 -27.96 31.15 -35.50
CA GLY A 236 -26.55 31.53 -35.49
C GLY A 236 -26.26 32.48 -34.35
N GLY A 237 -25.33 32.12 -33.46
CA GLY A 237 -24.94 32.97 -32.34
C GLY A 237 -23.44 33.20 -32.29
N GLY A 238 -23.03 34.40 -31.89
CA GLY A 238 -21.61 34.71 -31.80
C GLY A 238 -20.85 33.87 -30.77
N LEU A 239 -21.48 33.56 -29.63
CA LEU A 239 -20.97 32.63 -28.61
C LEU A 239 -21.68 31.28 -28.70
N ALA A 240 -23.01 31.25 -28.61
CA ALA A 240 -23.82 30.03 -28.56
C ALA A 240 -24.90 30.00 -29.64
N GLY A 241 -25.01 28.90 -30.40
CA GLY A 241 -26.07 28.78 -31.41
C GLY A 241 -27.46 28.74 -30.79
N GLN A 242 -27.64 27.89 -29.78
CA GLN A 242 -28.87 27.81 -29.00
C GLN A 242 -28.56 27.67 -27.50
N LEU A 243 -29.38 28.32 -26.67
CA LEU A 243 -29.41 28.14 -25.22
C LEU A 243 -30.77 27.56 -24.80
N VAL A 244 -30.76 26.32 -24.33
CA VAL A 244 -31.95 25.59 -23.87
C VAL A 244 -32.05 25.66 -22.35
N TYR A 245 -31.03 25.22 -21.61
CA TYR A 245 -30.96 25.33 -20.15
C TYR A 245 -29.60 25.95 -19.75
N GLY A 246 -29.44 26.32 -18.48
CA GLY A 246 -28.14 26.71 -17.93
C GLY A 246 -27.84 28.21 -17.96
N ASP A 247 -26.61 28.52 -17.56
CA ASP A 247 -26.16 29.88 -17.24
C ASP A 247 -24.94 30.29 -18.05
N ILE A 248 -24.90 31.55 -18.52
CA ILE A 248 -23.71 32.13 -19.16
C ILE A 248 -23.29 33.39 -18.39
N THR A 249 -22.04 33.44 -17.93
CA THR A 249 -21.51 34.55 -17.16
C THR A 249 -20.15 34.99 -17.65
N ASN A 250 -19.82 36.27 -17.47
CA ASN A 250 -18.49 36.84 -17.74
C ASN A 250 -17.91 36.47 -19.11
N SER A 251 -18.76 36.40 -20.14
CA SER A 251 -18.37 35.83 -21.43
C SER A 251 -18.59 36.83 -22.55
N TYR A 252 -17.82 36.70 -23.63
CA TYR A 252 -17.96 37.62 -24.76
C TYR A 252 -17.83 36.99 -26.14
N SER A 253 -18.38 37.68 -27.14
CA SER A 253 -18.21 37.30 -28.54
C SER A 253 -17.82 38.51 -29.41
N SER A 254 -16.83 38.32 -30.27
CA SER A 254 -16.55 39.18 -31.42
C SER A 254 -16.74 38.44 -32.75
N THR A 255 -17.38 37.27 -32.71
CA THR A 255 -17.56 36.36 -33.84
C THR A 255 -18.51 36.93 -34.88
N ALA A 256 -18.05 37.09 -36.13
CA ALA A 256 -18.94 37.49 -37.24
C ALA A 256 -20.00 36.41 -37.48
N VAL A 257 -21.29 36.76 -37.42
CA VAL A 257 -22.40 35.82 -37.65
C VAL A 257 -23.07 36.14 -38.97
N THR A 258 -23.06 35.17 -39.89
CA THR A 258 -23.60 35.33 -41.24
C THR A 258 -24.43 34.12 -41.66
N GLN A 259 -25.23 34.30 -42.71
CA GLN A 259 -26.00 33.22 -43.33
C GLN A 259 -25.85 33.24 -44.85
N SER A 260 -25.90 32.07 -45.46
CA SER A 260 -25.93 31.90 -46.91
C SER A 260 -27.01 30.88 -47.31
N GLY A 261 -28.01 31.30 -48.08
CA GLY A 261 -29.12 30.44 -48.47
C GLY A 261 -30.48 31.09 -48.29
N ARG A 262 -31.54 30.31 -48.44
CA ARG A 262 -32.92 30.71 -48.11
C ARG A 262 -33.36 29.91 -46.88
N PHE A 263 -34.04 30.55 -45.95
CA PHE A 263 -34.47 29.92 -44.70
C PHE A 263 -35.94 30.22 -44.42
N SER A 264 -36.64 29.25 -43.83
CA SER A 264 -38.05 29.36 -43.48
C SER A 264 -38.26 30.17 -42.20
N TYR A 265 -37.35 30.03 -41.23
CA TYR A 265 -37.37 30.72 -39.95
C TYR A 265 -35.99 30.67 -39.29
N GLY A 266 -35.63 31.70 -38.54
CA GLY A 266 -34.39 31.68 -37.77
C GLY A 266 -34.00 33.00 -37.13
N GLY A 267 -32.92 32.96 -36.36
CA GLY A 267 -32.39 34.09 -35.60
C GLY A 267 -30.87 34.17 -35.66
N MET A 268 -30.35 35.39 -35.81
CA MET A 268 -28.92 35.68 -35.66
C MET A 268 -28.73 36.63 -34.49
N GLY A 269 -27.96 36.20 -33.49
CA GLY A 269 -27.61 37.02 -32.34
C GLY A 269 -26.11 37.25 -32.26
N GLY A 270 -25.69 38.45 -31.85
CA GLY A 270 -24.28 38.74 -31.62
C GLY A 270 -23.67 37.90 -30.49
N PHE A 271 -24.51 37.33 -29.63
CA PHE A 271 -24.11 36.47 -28.52
C PHE A 271 -24.79 35.08 -28.57
N VAL A 272 -26.14 35.02 -28.59
CA VAL A 272 -26.91 33.76 -28.66
C VAL A 272 -27.85 33.77 -29.86
N GLY A 273 -27.88 32.70 -30.66
CA GLY A 273 -28.77 32.59 -31.82
C GLY A 273 -30.24 32.43 -31.43
N SER A 274 -30.54 31.51 -30.50
CA SER A 274 -31.89 31.30 -29.96
C SER A 274 -31.88 30.96 -28.48
N ILE A 275 -32.88 31.49 -27.75
CA ILE A 275 -33.19 31.10 -26.38
C ILE A 275 -34.52 30.34 -26.36
N PHE A 276 -34.55 29.20 -25.66
CA PHE A 276 -35.79 28.47 -25.45
C PHE A 276 -36.57 29.05 -24.25
N ASP A 277 -37.70 29.69 -24.50
CA ASP A 277 -38.38 30.52 -23.49
C ASP A 277 -39.04 29.74 -22.32
N ALA A 278 -39.25 28.43 -22.46
CA ALA A 278 -39.95 27.61 -21.46
C ALA A 278 -39.08 27.17 -20.27
N THR A 279 -37.78 27.46 -20.31
CA THR A 279 -36.76 26.82 -19.47
C THR A 279 -35.96 27.79 -18.59
N ASN A 280 -36.28 29.09 -18.66
CA ASN A 280 -35.77 30.14 -17.78
C ASN A 280 -34.23 30.20 -17.63
N PRO A 281 -33.45 30.19 -18.72
CA PRO A 281 -31.99 30.31 -18.63
C PRO A 281 -31.56 31.69 -18.13
N SER A 282 -30.28 31.81 -17.74
CA SER A 282 -29.74 33.08 -17.23
C SER A 282 -28.45 33.50 -17.92
N ILE A 283 -28.31 34.80 -18.19
CA ILE A 283 -27.11 35.36 -18.80
C ILE A 283 -26.77 36.66 -18.08
N HIS A 284 -25.55 36.80 -17.58
CA HIS A 284 -25.10 38.00 -16.86
C HIS A 284 -23.69 38.41 -17.23
N ALA A 285 -23.39 39.70 -17.03
CA ALA A 285 -22.05 40.28 -17.22
C ALA A 285 -21.40 39.83 -18.54
N SER A 286 -22.19 39.73 -19.61
CA SER A 286 -21.77 39.17 -20.88
C SER A 286 -21.97 40.16 -22.02
N TYR A 287 -21.06 40.11 -23.00
CA TYR A 287 -20.88 41.19 -23.97
C TYR A 287 -20.75 40.67 -25.40
N PHE A 288 -21.13 41.48 -26.37
CA PHE A 288 -20.80 41.20 -27.77
C PHE A 288 -20.40 42.46 -28.52
N ASP A 289 -19.53 42.30 -29.51
CA ASP A 289 -19.15 43.37 -30.42
C ASP A 289 -20.21 43.55 -31.51
N SER A 290 -21.03 44.59 -31.38
CA SER A 290 -22.10 44.93 -32.32
C SER A 290 -21.62 45.26 -33.75
N VAL A 291 -20.35 45.59 -33.92
CA VAL A 291 -19.75 45.89 -35.23
C VAL A 291 -19.12 44.63 -35.83
N ALA A 292 -18.26 43.95 -35.08
CA ALA A 292 -17.55 42.75 -35.56
C ALA A 292 -18.51 41.57 -35.79
N THR A 293 -19.51 41.39 -34.92
CA THR A 293 -20.52 40.33 -35.08
C THR A 293 -21.47 40.57 -36.24
N MET A 294 -21.56 41.81 -36.72
CA MET A 294 -22.57 42.30 -37.68
C MET A 294 -24.02 42.18 -37.18
N GLN A 295 -24.22 42.09 -35.86
CA GLN A 295 -25.53 41.99 -35.23
C GLN A 295 -25.82 43.19 -34.32
N THR A 296 -27.08 43.61 -34.29
CA THR A 296 -27.54 44.72 -33.41
C THR A 296 -28.20 44.23 -32.13
N SER A 297 -28.54 42.95 -32.05
CA SER A 297 -29.13 42.30 -30.88
C SER A 297 -28.21 41.19 -30.37
N GLY A 298 -28.14 41.02 -29.05
CA GLY A 298 -27.42 39.91 -28.43
C GLY A 298 -28.10 38.56 -28.65
N VAL A 299 -29.44 38.55 -28.70
CA VAL A 299 -30.28 37.36 -28.93
C VAL A 299 -30.96 37.47 -30.30
N GLY A 300 -30.85 36.42 -31.10
CA GLY A 300 -31.45 36.37 -32.43
C GLY A 300 -32.94 36.03 -32.43
N ASP A 301 -33.33 35.02 -31.65
CA ASP A 301 -34.72 34.56 -31.48
C ASP A 301 -35.02 34.11 -30.04
N GLY A 302 -36.26 34.29 -29.61
CA GLY A 302 -36.69 34.06 -28.22
C GLY A 302 -36.70 35.34 -27.38
N SER A 303 -37.63 35.40 -26.43
CA SER A 303 -37.84 36.57 -25.56
C SER A 303 -37.10 36.48 -24.23
N GLY A 304 -36.66 35.27 -23.84
CA GLY A 304 -35.99 34.98 -22.59
C GLY A 304 -36.86 35.33 -21.40
N THR A 305 -37.68 34.40 -20.89
CA THR A 305 -38.45 34.62 -19.65
C THR A 305 -37.58 34.70 -18.39
N GLY A 306 -36.27 34.39 -18.51
CA GLY A 306 -35.27 34.47 -17.45
C GLY A 306 -34.49 35.79 -17.37
N SER A 307 -33.50 35.81 -16.48
CA SER A 307 -32.67 37.00 -16.22
C SER A 307 -31.57 37.11 -17.27
N ILE A 308 -31.91 37.64 -18.46
CA ILE A 308 -31.01 37.76 -19.62
C ILE A 308 -30.47 39.19 -19.73
N HIS A 309 -29.18 39.36 -19.43
CA HIS A 309 -28.45 40.63 -19.50
C HIS A 309 -27.21 40.49 -20.38
N ILE A 310 -27.36 40.90 -21.65
CA ILE A 310 -26.27 40.92 -22.63
C ILE A 310 -26.08 42.36 -23.09
N THR A 311 -24.84 42.86 -23.04
CA THR A 311 -24.51 44.24 -23.44
C THR A 311 -23.81 44.25 -24.80
N GLY A 312 -24.40 44.93 -25.78
CA GLY A 312 -23.75 45.20 -27.06
C GLY A 312 -22.85 46.42 -26.97
N LEU A 313 -21.58 46.26 -27.31
CA LEU A 313 -20.58 47.32 -27.35
C LEU A 313 -20.02 47.46 -28.78
N THR A 314 -19.46 48.61 -29.12
CA THR A 314 -18.69 48.78 -30.36
C THR A 314 -17.32 48.12 -30.25
N THR A 315 -16.65 47.89 -31.38
CA THR A 315 -15.28 47.33 -31.39
C THR A 315 -14.28 48.11 -30.54
N ASN A 316 -14.39 49.44 -30.47
CA ASN A 316 -13.48 50.21 -29.64
C ASN A 316 -13.82 50.06 -28.14
N GLU A 317 -15.10 50.06 -27.78
CA GLU A 317 -15.55 49.88 -26.39
C GLU A 317 -15.22 48.48 -25.85
N MET A 318 -15.29 47.44 -26.68
CA MET A 318 -14.88 46.07 -26.33
C MET A 318 -13.38 45.94 -26.02
N ARG A 319 -12.57 46.94 -26.36
CA ARG A 319 -11.11 46.94 -26.12
C ARG A 319 -10.73 47.77 -24.90
N GLU A 320 -11.69 48.13 -24.07
CA GLU A 320 -11.50 48.93 -22.86
C GLU A 320 -12.00 48.15 -21.64
N ALA A 321 -11.07 47.73 -20.77
CA ALA A 321 -11.36 46.91 -19.59
C ALA A 321 -12.44 47.53 -18.67
N SER A 322 -12.54 48.86 -18.60
CA SER A 322 -13.51 49.58 -17.77
C SER A 322 -14.98 49.36 -18.18
N ASN A 323 -15.24 48.86 -19.39
CA ASN A 323 -16.61 48.62 -19.88
C ASN A 323 -17.17 47.25 -19.44
N TYR A 324 -16.32 46.38 -18.90
CA TYR A 324 -16.68 45.04 -18.43
C TYR A 324 -17.01 45.06 -16.94
N GLN A 325 -18.28 45.30 -16.62
CA GLN A 325 -18.76 45.29 -15.24
C GLN A 325 -18.69 43.88 -14.63
N GLY A 326 -18.08 43.78 -13.45
CA GLY A 326 -18.00 42.52 -12.67
C GLY A 326 -16.88 41.58 -13.08
N TRP A 327 -16.07 41.92 -14.08
CA TRP A 327 -14.95 41.10 -14.54
C TRP A 327 -13.69 41.33 -13.70
N ASP A 328 -12.93 40.27 -13.50
CA ASP A 328 -11.65 40.30 -12.80
C ASP A 328 -10.48 40.45 -13.77
N PHE A 329 -9.96 41.68 -13.90
CA PHE A 329 -8.74 41.96 -14.67
C PHE A 329 -7.45 41.85 -13.86
N THR A 330 -7.54 41.44 -12.59
CA THR A 330 -6.39 41.20 -11.72
C THR A 330 -5.86 39.79 -11.93
N ASP A 331 -6.76 38.80 -11.92
CA ASP A 331 -6.38 37.38 -11.89
C ASP A 331 -6.85 36.57 -13.11
N ILE A 332 -7.91 37.01 -13.82
CA ILE A 332 -8.49 36.23 -14.93
C ILE A 332 -8.21 36.87 -16.28
N TRP A 333 -8.56 38.14 -16.46
CA TRP A 333 -8.57 38.81 -17.75
C TRP A 333 -7.46 39.85 -17.90
N ALA A 334 -7.01 40.09 -19.13
CA ALA A 334 -6.15 41.20 -19.50
C ALA A 334 -6.60 41.80 -20.84
N VAL A 335 -6.19 43.03 -21.11
CA VAL A 335 -6.43 43.72 -22.38
C VAL A 335 -5.12 44.33 -22.86
N ASP A 336 -4.73 44.02 -24.09
CA ASP A 336 -3.54 44.55 -24.74
C ASP A 336 -3.82 44.69 -26.25
N ALA A 337 -3.41 45.81 -26.85
CA ALA A 337 -3.73 46.12 -28.24
C ALA A 337 -3.08 45.15 -29.26
N GLY A 338 -1.98 44.49 -28.88
CA GLY A 338 -1.26 43.54 -29.71
C GLY A 338 -1.73 42.08 -29.55
N ILE A 339 -2.50 41.77 -28.51
CA ILE A 339 -2.94 40.41 -28.19
C ILE A 339 -4.43 40.26 -28.46
N ASN A 340 -4.82 39.11 -29.03
CA ASN A 340 -6.21 38.77 -29.31
C ASN A 340 -7.01 39.89 -30.01
N GLY A 341 -6.36 40.62 -30.93
CA GLY A 341 -6.98 41.74 -31.66
C GLY A 341 -7.40 42.93 -30.79
N GLY A 342 -6.86 43.08 -29.59
CA GLY A 342 -7.23 44.11 -28.61
C GLY A 342 -8.37 43.72 -27.67
N TYR A 343 -9.03 42.58 -27.88
CA TYR A 343 -10.11 42.12 -27.01
C TYR A 343 -9.55 41.46 -25.72
N PRO A 344 -10.36 41.33 -24.66
CA PRO A 344 -9.94 40.62 -23.46
C PRO A 344 -9.43 39.21 -23.74
N TYR A 345 -8.34 38.83 -23.09
CA TYR A 345 -7.76 37.49 -23.14
C TYR A 345 -7.40 37.04 -21.71
N PHE A 346 -7.07 35.75 -21.55
CA PHE A 346 -6.76 35.22 -20.23
C PHE A 346 -5.34 35.60 -19.79
N ARG A 347 -5.18 35.98 -18.52
CA ARG A 347 -3.87 36.10 -17.87
C ARG A 347 -3.18 34.73 -17.77
N PRO A 348 -1.84 34.69 -17.70
CA PRO A 348 -1.12 33.44 -17.50
C PRO A 348 -1.45 32.84 -16.14
N ASP A 349 -1.33 31.52 -16.02
CA ASP A 349 -1.54 30.78 -14.77
C ASP A 349 -0.42 29.75 -14.57
N ILE A 350 0.12 29.63 -13.36
CA ILE A 350 1.17 28.64 -13.06
C ILE A 350 0.49 27.32 -12.73
N LEU A 351 0.80 26.28 -13.50
CA LEU A 351 0.20 24.95 -13.38
C LEU A 351 1.05 24.01 -12.52
N THR A 352 2.35 24.28 -12.35
CA THR A 352 3.19 23.54 -11.41
C THR A 352 2.73 23.77 -9.98
N THR A 353 2.24 22.71 -9.34
CA THR A 353 1.71 22.75 -7.97
C THR A 353 2.75 22.41 -6.89
N ASP A 354 3.83 21.75 -7.27
CA ASP A 354 4.83 21.21 -6.36
C ASP A 354 6.18 21.02 -7.07
N LEU A 355 7.25 21.03 -6.28
CA LEU A 355 8.60 20.75 -6.75
C LEU A 355 9.03 19.40 -6.16
N PRO A 356 9.39 18.40 -6.99
CA PRO A 356 9.97 17.16 -6.51
C PRO A 356 11.18 17.43 -5.61
N ARG A 357 11.37 16.59 -4.60
CA ARG A 357 12.51 16.67 -3.70
C ARG A 357 13.81 16.54 -4.50
N ALA A 358 14.83 17.28 -4.11
CA ALA A 358 16.16 17.21 -4.70
C ALA A 358 17.13 16.62 -3.68
N ASP A 359 18.18 15.96 -4.15
CA ASP A 359 19.29 15.57 -3.29
C ASP A 359 20.43 16.60 -3.40
N LYS A 360 21.03 16.92 -2.26
CA LYS A 360 22.20 17.80 -2.17
C LYS A 360 23.31 17.25 -3.06
N ASP A 361 23.90 18.14 -3.84
CA ASP A 361 24.98 17.92 -4.83
C ASP A 361 24.61 16.99 -6.02
N ALA A 362 23.39 16.44 -6.05
CA ALA A 362 22.85 15.66 -7.16
C ALA A 362 22.27 16.56 -8.28
N PRO A 363 22.23 16.09 -9.54
CA PRO A 363 21.62 16.86 -10.61
C PRO A 363 20.09 16.93 -10.42
N TYR A 364 19.55 18.13 -10.54
CA TYR A 364 18.11 18.40 -10.55
C TYR A 364 17.71 19.03 -11.88
N SER A 365 16.57 18.62 -12.43
CA SER A 365 16.00 19.19 -13.66
C SER A 365 14.48 19.02 -13.67
N LEU A 366 13.75 20.11 -13.79
CA LEU A 366 12.29 20.15 -13.87
C LEU A 366 11.86 21.24 -14.85
N VAL A 367 10.91 20.94 -15.75
CA VAL A 367 10.26 21.97 -16.57
C VAL A 367 9.02 22.44 -15.82
N LEU A 368 8.92 23.75 -15.59
CA LEU A 368 7.75 24.37 -14.98
C LEU A 368 6.66 24.55 -16.04
N GLU A 369 5.42 24.31 -15.63
CA GLU A 369 4.23 24.32 -16.47
C GLU A 369 3.40 25.56 -16.15
N ALA A 370 2.90 26.22 -17.18
CA ALA A 370 2.01 27.36 -17.05
C ALA A 370 1.08 27.44 -18.27
N PHE A 371 -0.13 27.92 -18.05
CA PHE A 371 -1.07 28.26 -19.10
C PHE A 371 -0.73 29.65 -19.67
N ASP A 372 -0.48 29.73 -20.98
CA ASP A 372 -0.26 31.00 -21.70
C ASP A 372 -1.53 31.46 -22.41
N GLY A 373 -2.32 32.30 -21.75
CA GLY A 373 -3.53 32.87 -22.34
C GLY A 373 -3.28 33.90 -23.46
N ALA A 374 -2.08 34.50 -23.53
CA ALA A 374 -1.69 35.44 -24.59
C ALA A 374 -1.23 34.72 -25.87
N ARG A 375 -0.81 33.45 -25.75
CA ARG A 375 -0.31 32.61 -26.85
C ARG A 375 0.90 33.21 -27.57
N GLY A 376 1.73 33.95 -26.84
CA GLY A 376 2.93 34.62 -27.34
C GLY A 376 4.23 34.08 -26.74
N GLY A 377 4.14 33.05 -25.90
CA GLY A 377 5.23 32.53 -25.08
C GLY A 377 5.29 33.20 -23.71
N LEU A 378 5.94 32.50 -22.78
CA LEU A 378 6.15 32.95 -21.40
C LEU A 378 7.62 33.25 -21.15
N SER A 379 7.87 34.30 -20.37
CA SER A 379 9.16 34.57 -19.75
C SER A 379 9.11 34.19 -18.27
N TRP A 380 10.15 33.54 -17.79
CA TRP A 380 10.20 32.92 -16.48
C TRP A 380 11.19 33.59 -15.56
N ASN A 381 10.84 33.68 -14.27
CA ASN A 381 11.75 34.14 -13.22
C ASN A 381 11.52 33.32 -11.94
N ALA A 382 12.57 33.17 -11.13
CA ALA A 382 12.47 32.56 -9.81
C ALA A 382 13.33 33.28 -8.78
N SER A 383 12.85 33.30 -7.54
CA SER A 383 13.60 33.76 -6.37
C SER A 383 13.44 32.76 -5.22
N GLY A 384 14.37 32.80 -4.25
CA GLY A 384 14.39 31.83 -3.15
C GLY A 384 14.95 30.45 -3.50
N LEU A 385 15.58 30.31 -4.67
CA LEU A 385 16.27 29.08 -5.06
C LEU A 385 17.46 28.78 -4.14
N PRO A 386 17.74 27.51 -3.81
CA PRO A 386 18.98 27.13 -3.14
C PRO A 386 20.20 27.36 -4.04
N ASP A 387 21.35 27.61 -3.41
CA ASP A 387 22.62 27.77 -4.11
C ASP A 387 22.92 26.58 -5.03
N GLY A 388 23.23 26.87 -6.30
CA GLY A 388 23.55 25.86 -7.32
C GLY A 388 22.37 25.46 -8.21
N LEU A 389 21.15 25.96 -7.95
CA LEU A 389 20.02 25.90 -8.88
C LEU A 389 19.78 27.23 -9.60
N ALA A 390 19.30 27.13 -10.84
CA ALA A 390 18.88 28.28 -11.64
C ALA A 390 17.67 27.91 -12.49
N LEU A 391 16.79 28.90 -12.73
CA LEU A 391 15.70 28.80 -13.69
C LEU A 391 16.16 29.36 -15.04
N THR A 392 15.88 28.65 -16.13
CA THR A 392 16.10 29.18 -17.48
C THR A 392 14.95 30.08 -17.92
N ASP A 393 15.19 30.93 -18.92
CA ASP A 393 14.17 31.80 -19.51
C ASP A 393 12.97 31.03 -20.13
N HIS A 394 13.11 29.71 -20.34
CA HIS A 394 12.08 28.80 -20.85
C HIS A 394 11.46 27.92 -19.76
N GLY A 395 11.60 28.29 -18.48
CA GLY A 395 10.92 27.60 -17.38
C GLY A 395 11.58 26.31 -16.91
N MET A 396 12.82 26.01 -17.31
CA MET A 396 13.52 24.81 -16.83
C MET A 396 14.34 25.12 -15.57
N LEU A 397 13.89 24.63 -14.42
CA LEU A 397 14.62 24.69 -13.16
C LEU A 397 15.67 23.59 -13.15
N LYS A 398 16.96 23.95 -13.11
CA LYS A 398 18.05 22.97 -13.18
C LYS A 398 19.30 23.35 -12.39
N GLY A 399 20.11 22.36 -12.06
CA GLY A 399 21.43 22.56 -11.46
C GLY A 399 21.80 21.45 -10.46
N ARG A 400 22.62 21.80 -9.46
CA ARG A 400 22.98 20.92 -8.34
C ARG A 400 22.85 21.72 -7.05
N PRO A 401 21.81 21.50 -6.23
CA PRO A 401 21.64 22.27 -5.01
C PRO A 401 22.74 21.91 -4.02
N THR A 402 23.40 22.90 -3.44
CA THR A 402 24.58 22.69 -2.58
C THR A 402 24.26 22.77 -1.09
N VAL A 403 23.06 23.20 -0.75
CA VAL A 403 22.61 23.43 0.63
C VAL A 403 21.32 22.65 0.87
N ARG A 404 21.30 21.81 1.91
CA ARG A 404 20.09 21.10 2.34
C ARG A 404 19.07 22.03 2.99
N GLY A 405 17.80 21.65 2.95
CA GLY A 405 16.73 22.34 3.66
C GLY A 405 15.46 22.52 2.83
N ALA A 406 14.49 23.23 3.40
CA ALA A 406 13.27 23.60 2.73
C ALA A 406 13.39 25.05 2.20
N PHE A 407 13.27 25.21 0.89
CA PHE A 407 13.41 26.49 0.21
C PHE A 407 12.05 26.95 -0.33
N PRO A 408 11.49 28.06 0.18
CA PRO A 408 10.31 28.67 -0.42
C PRO A 408 10.72 29.37 -1.73
N VAL A 409 10.47 28.71 -2.85
CA VAL A 409 10.77 29.20 -4.20
C VAL A 409 9.56 29.96 -4.73
N THR A 410 9.73 31.25 -4.97
CA THR A 410 8.72 32.03 -5.70
C THR A 410 9.03 31.94 -7.19
N VAL A 411 8.15 31.29 -7.94
CA VAL A 411 8.18 31.21 -9.41
C VAL A 411 7.25 32.26 -9.96
N SER A 412 7.67 32.95 -11.03
CA SER A 412 6.87 33.91 -11.75
C SER A 412 6.90 33.61 -13.25
N ALA A 413 5.74 33.69 -13.90
CA ALA A 413 5.60 33.61 -15.35
C ALA A 413 4.97 34.91 -15.87
N THR A 414 5.55 35.48 -16.91
CA THR A 414 5.07 36.72 -17.55
C THR A 414 4.77 36.48 -19.01
N ASP A 415 3.55 36.83 -19.43
CA ASP A 415 3.08 36.66 -20.79
C ASP A 415 3.57 37.77 -21.75
N ALA A 416 3.24 37.64 -23.03
CA ALA A 416 3.58 38.65 -24.05
C ALA A 416 2.93 40.02 -23.79
N GLY A 417 1.84 40.07 -23.02
CA GLY A 417 1.13 41.29 -22.63
C GLY A 417 1.69 41.96 -21.37
N GLN A 418 2.82 41.46 -20.86
CA GLN A 418 3.49 41.93 -19.65
C GLN A 418 2.67 41.71 -18.36
N ASN A 419 1.75 40.75 -18.38
CA ASN A 419 1.05 40.30 -17.19
C ASN A 419 1.83 39.21 -16.50
N THR A 420 2.12 39.39 -15.21
CA THR A 420 2.85 38.43 -14.39
C THR A 420 1.92 37.74 -13.40
N VAL A 421 2.05 36.42 -13.28
CA VAL A 421 1.51 35.59 -12.20
C VAL A 421 2.67 35.04 -11.37
N SER A 422 2.44 34.73 -10.08
CA SER A 422 3.46 34.13 -9.22
C SER A 422 2.88 33.09 -8.27
N ALA A 423 3.66 32.04 -8.03
CA ALA A 423 3.33 30.98 -7.08
C ALA A 423 4.53 30.73 -6.17
N VAL A 424 4.26 30.42 -4.89
CA VAL A 424 5.31 30.03 -3.93
C VAL A 424 5.23 28.52 -3.74
N LEU A 425 6.26 27.82 -4.21
CA LEU A 425 6.43 26.37 -4.09
C LEU A 425 7.55 26.06 -3.11
N THR A 426 7.49 24.92 -2.42
CA THR A 426 8.58 24.51 -1.52
C THR A 426 9.44 23.44 -2.18
N LEU A 427 10.73 23.74 -2.39
CA LEU A 427 11.72 22.74 -2.78
C LEU A 427 12.40 22.19 -1.52
N TYR A 428 12.30 20.88 -1.31
CA TYR A 428 13.08 20.19 -0.28
C TYR A 428 14.37 19.68 -0.90
N VAL A 429 15.50 20.07 -0.33
CA VAL A 429 16.82 19.52 -0.66
C VAL A 429 17.27 18.62 0.48
N ASP A 430 17.33 17.32 0.21
CA ASP A 430 17.70 16.28 1.14
C ASP A 430 19.22 16.04 1.13
N GLU A 431 19.76 15.61 2.26
CA GLU A 431 21.16 15.21 2.38
C GLU A 431 21.20 13.89 3.13
N THR A 432 21.84 12.87 2.58
CA THR A 432 22.00 11.58 3.26
C THR A 432 22.98 11.72 4.42
N ALA A 433 22.75 11.00 5.52
CA ALA A 433 23.67 10.98 6.66
C ALA A 433 25.08 10.50 6.24
N PRO A 434 26.16 11.19 6.65
CA PRO A 434 27.53 10.77 6.39
C PRO A 434 27.90 9.49 7.17
N ASP A 435 29.04 8.90 6.84
CA ASP A 435 29.59 7.75 7.58
C ASP A 435 30.04 8.14 9.00
N ILE A 436 29.91 7.22 9.95
CA ILE A 436 30.39 7.37 11.33
C ILE A 436 31.91 7.20 11.35
N ASP A 437 32.62 8.18 11.87
CA ASP A 437 34.08 8.14 11.95
C ASP A 437 34.57 7.08 12.96
N GLY A 438 35.61 6.35 12.58
CA GLY A 438 36.26 5.35 13.44
C GLY A 438 35.38 4.19 13.91
N LEU A 439 34.26 3.88 13.24
CA LEU A 439 33.40 2.76 13.61
C LEU A 439 34.17 1.42 13.51
N ALA A 440 34.19 0.65 14.60
CA ALA A 440 34.80 -0.67 14.69
C ALA A 440 33.96 -1.62 15.56
N ILE A 441 33.96 -2.91 15.22
CA ILE A 441 33.24 -3.97 15.95
C ILE A 441 34.21 -5.01 16.51
N SER A 442 33.90 -5.57 17.68
CA SER A 442 34.72 -6.59 18.36
C SER A 442 33.86 -7.51 19.24
N PRO A 443 34.35 -8.69 19.68
CA PRO A 443 33.66 -9.53 20.64
C PRO A 443 33.27 -8.79 21.92
N GLY A 444 32.02 -8.95 22.35
CA GLY A 444 31.51 -8.39 23.60
C GLY A 444 32.10 -9.08 24.84
N ARG A 445 31.73 -8.57 26.01
CA ARG A 445 32.14 -9.10 27.32
C ARG A 445 31.32 -10.34 27.69
N ALA A 446 30.00 -10.28 27.49
CA ALA A 446 29.10 -11.41 27.68
C ALA A 446 29.24 -12.45 26.56
N ASN A 447 28.95 -13.71 26.89
CA ASN A 447 28.89 -14.76 25.88
C ASN A 447 27.73 -14.51 24.92
N GLY A 448 27.95 -14.77 23.63
CA GLY A 448 27.00 -14.48 22.56
C GLY A 448 26.94 -13.01 22.16
N ALA A 449 27.68 -12.10 22.83
CA ALA A 449 27.60 -10.67 22.55
C ALA A 449 28.69 -10.15 21.61
N THR A 450 28.41 -9.02 20.96
CA THR A 450 29.35 -8.16 20.24
C THR A 450 29.45 -6.78 20.89
N SER A 451 30.34 -5.91 20.42
CA SER A 451 30.48 -4.54 20.89
C SER A 451 31.03 -3.64 19.79
N ALA A 452 30.52 -2.42 19.70
CA ALA A 452 30.94 -1.41 18.73
C ALA A 452 31.55 -0.18 19.41
N THR A 453 32.57 0.39 18.80
CA THR A 453 33.20 1.66 19.19
C THR A 453 33.24 2.60 18.00
N ALA A 454 33.14 3.90 18.24
CA ALA A 454 33.20 4.93 17.22
C ALA A 454 33.81 6.22 17.80
N VAL A 455 34.14 7.19 16.94
CA VAL A 455 34.53 8.55 17.33
C VAL A 455 33.31 9.45 17.19
N PRO A 456 32.77 10.03 18.29
CA PRO A 456 31.68 11.00 18.20
C PRO A 456 32.15 12.23 17.42
N GLY A 457 31.34 12.67 16.44
CA GLY A 457 31.53 13.91 15.72
C GLY A 457 31.38 15.15 16.61
N ASP A 458 30.59 15.08 17.69
CA ASP A 458 30.54 16.08 18.75
C ASP A 458 30.45 15.41 20.15
N SER A 459 30.98 16.11 21.15
CA SER A 459 30.90 15.77 22.57
C SER A 459 29.49 15.54 23.13
N GLY A 460 28.46 16.12 22.51
CA GLY A 460 27.06 15.97 22.91
C GLY A 460 26.31 14.83 22.22
N HIS A 461 26.95 14.13 21.28
CA HIS A 461 26.28 13.09 20.49
C HIS A 461 26.15 11.77 21.26
N THR A 462 25.07 11.07 20.98
CA THR A 462 24.74 9.74 21.52
C THR A 462 24.67 8.73 20.39
N PHE A 463 24.66 7.43 20.71
CA PHE A 463 24.61 6.38 19.71
C PHE A 463 23.37 5.51 19.90
N ALA A 464 22.93 4.89 18.82
CA ALA A 464 21.96 3.81 18.81
C ALA A 464 22.37 2.75 17.81
N TYR A 465 21.80 1.55 17.91
CA TYR A 465 22.01 0.49 16.95
C TYR A 465 20.72 -0.25 16.60
N LEU A 466 20.72 -0.86 15.42
CA LEU A 466 19.71 -1.80 14.96
C LEU A 466 20.41 -3.04 14.39
N LEU A 467 19.96 -4.22 14.78
CA LEU A 467 20.39 -5.49 14.17
C LEU A 467 19.29 -5.94 13.22
N GLY A 468 19.64 -6.13 11.95
CA GLY A 468 18.69 -6.51 10.89
C GLY A 468 19.25 -7.58 9.95
N PRO A 469 18.38 -8.24 9.16
CA PRO A 469 18.81 -9.18 8.13
C PRO A 469 19.43 -8.48 6.90
N ASP A 470 19.15 -7.19 6.71
CA ASP A 470 19.61 -6.36 5.60
C ASP A 470 20.37 -5.12 6.10
N ALA A 471 21.12 -4.49 5.18
CA ALA A 471 21.96 -3.36 5.49
C ALA A 471 21.17 -2.06 5.81
N GLY A 472 19.86 -2.04 5.56
CA GLY A 472 19.04 -0.83 5.60
C GLY A 472 19.33 0.16 4.47
N GLU A 473 18.42 1.11 4.27
CA GLU A 473 18.67 2.29 3.44
C GLU A 473 19.38 3.37 4.25
N ARG A 474 20.29 4.11 3.60
CA ARG A 474 21.01 5.20 4.25
C ARG A 474 20.00 6.31 4.65
N PRO A 475 19.86 6.64 5.94
CA PRO A 475 18.90 7.65 6.38
C PRO A 475 19.31 9.06 5.96
N LEU A 476 18.38 10.01 6.00
CA LEU A 476 18.71 11.41 5.78
C LEU A 476 19.38 12.01 7.03
N LEU A 477 20.28 12.95 6.78
CA LEU A 477 20.92 13.74 7.81
C LEU A 477 19.83 14.54 8.53
N GLY A 478 19.77 14.35 9.83
CA GLY A 478 18.82 14.95 10.73
C GLY A 478 17.49 14.23 10.78
N ASP A 479 17.33 12.98 10.31
CA ASP A 479 16.12 12.18 10.48
C ASP A 479 15.88 11.73 11.94
N ALA A 480 14.66 11.31 12.26
CA ALA A 480 14.40 10.71 13.57
C ALA A 480 15.06 9.33 13.65
N LEU A 481 15.56 8.97 14.83
CA LEU A 481 15.98 7.59 15.08
C LEU A 481 14.82 6.61 14.81
N PRO A 482 15.05 5.48 14.10
CA PRO A 482 14.06 4.44 13.92
C PRO A 482 13.54 3.91 15.27
N GLY A 483 12.24 3.65 15.37
CA GLY A 483 11.62 3.25 16.64
C GLY A 483 12.11 1.91 17.21
N GLU A 484 12.72 1.07 16.37
CA GLU A 484 13.30 -0.22 16.76
C GLU A 484 14.77 -0.12 17.17
N ALA A 485 15.44 0.99 16.86
CA ALA A 485 16.84 1.15 17.19
C ALA A 485 17.00 1.32 18.71
N ALA A 486 17.90 0.53 19.29
CA ALA A 486 18.19 0.57 20.71
C ALA A 486 19.28 1.62 20.97
N LEU A 487 19.06 2.48 21.98
CA LEU A 487 20.10 3.41 22.45
C LEU A 487 21.33 2.62 22.90
N TYR A 488 22.50 3.16 22.55
CA TYR A 488 23.77 2.47 22.67
C TYR A 488 24.81 3.33 23.37
N SER A 489 25.47 2.72 24.35
CA SER A 489 26.69 3.27 24.93
C SER A 489 27.87 2.58 24.27
N LEU A 490 28.71 3.33 23.55
CA LEU A 490 29.86 2.78 22.84
C LEU A 490 30.71 1.89 23.77
N GLY A 491 31.07 0.70 23.28
CA GLY A 491 31.87 -0.28 24.02
C GLY A 491 31.08 -1.15 25.02
N THR A 492 29.75 -1.00 25.14
CA THR A 492 28.91 -1.96 25.89
C THR A 492 28.49 -3.14 25.01
N ASP A 493 27.95 -4.17 25.66
CA ASP A 493 27.52 -5.39 24.97
C ASP A 493 26.25 -5.16 24.15
N ILE A 494 26.28 -5.64 22.92
CA ILE A 494 25.14 -5.83 22.04
C ILE A 494 24.84 -7.33 22.08
N VAL A 495 23.68 -7.69 22.62
CA VAL A 495 23.30 -9.08 22.91
C VAL A 495 22.65 -9.77 21.72
N ASP A 496 22.85 -11.08 21.64
CA ASP A 496 22.30 -11.99 20.63
C ASP A 496 22.49 -11.61 19.14
N PRO A 497 23.61 -10.98 18.70
CA PRO A 497 23.90 -10.88 17.26
C PRO A 497 24.06 -12.26 16.62
N ILE A 498 23.64 -12.37 15.36
CA ILE A 498 23.81 -13.58 14.55
C ILE A 498 24.82 -13.29 13.44
N PRO A 499 25.82 -14.15 13.18
CA PRO A 499 26.71 -14.00 12.02
C PRO A 499 25.91 -13.88 10.72
N GLY A 500 26.22 -12.88 9.91
CA GLY A 500 25.52 -12.55 8.67
C GLY A 500 24.49 -11.42 8.81
N GLN A 501 24.03 -11.09 10.02
CA GLN A 501 23.19 -9.91 10.27
C GLN A 501 23.98 -8.62 10.05
N TYR A 502 23.27 -7.53 9.79
CA TYR A 502 23.84 -6.20 9.69
C TYR A 502 23.58 -5.43 10.98
N LEU A 503 24.66 -4.91 11.57
CA LEU A 503 24.64 -3.95 12.65
C LEU A 503 24.65 -2.55 12.03
N GLN A 504 23.50 -1.91 12.02
CA GLN A 504 23.36 -0.50 11.69
C GLN A 504 23.61 0.32 12.95
N VAL A 505 24.49 1.31 12.86
CA VAL A 505 24.86 2.21 13.96
C VAL A 505 24.48 3.62 13.56
N PHE A 506 23.83 4.33 14.48
CA PHE A 506 23.34 5.69 14.32
C PHE A 506 24.05 6.59 15.32
N GLU A 507 24.61 7.69 14.85
CA GLU A 507 25.05 8.79 15.70
C GLU A 507 23.93 9.84 15.77
N LEU A 508 23.64 10.36 16.96
CA LEU A 508 22.47 11.17 17.25
C LEU A 508 22.84 12.46 17.98
N ASP A 509 22.19 13.57 17.63
CA ASP A 509 22.28 14.80 18.40
C ASP A 509 21.46 14.75 19.72
N ALA A 510 21.48 15.86 20.46
CA ALA A 510 20.73 16.01 21.71
C ALA A 510 19.20 15.91 21.54
N GLN A 511 18.69 16.07 20.33
CA GLN A 511 17.27 15.93 19.97
C GLN A 511 16.95 14.55 19.38
N GLN A 512 17.89 13.61 19.44
CA GLN A 512 17.76 12.26 18.88
C GLN A 512 17.55 12.26 17.35
N ARG A 513 18.17 13.23 16.67
CA ARG A 513 18.21 13.30 15.20
C ARG A 513 19.52 12.75 14.67
N ILE A 514 19.46 11.97 13.60
CA ILE A 514 20.59 11.27 12.98
C ILE A 514 21.62 12.28 12.46
N GLN A 515 22.87 12.16 12.88
CA GLN A 515 23.98 13.00 12.43
C GLN A 515 24.98 12.24 11.55
N ALA A 516 25.09 10.93 11.75
CA ALA A 516 25.86 10.02 10.91
C ALA A 516 25.29 8.61 11.02
N TRP A 517 25.55 7.79 10.02
CA TRP A 517 25.07 6.42 9.95
C TRP A 517 26.11 5.53 9.30
N SER A 518 26.26 4.32 9.81
CA SER A 518 27.10 3.30 9.19
C SER A 518 26.58 1.92 9.48
N VAL A 519 26.89 0.99 8.60
CA VAL A 519 26.43 -0.39 8.70
C VAL A 519 27.60 -1.35 8.53
N ILE A 520 27.64 -2.38 9.38
CA ILE A 520 28.65 -3.43 9.34
C ILE A 520 27.96 -4.79 9.38
N GLN A 521 28.33 -5.71 8.49
CA GLN A 521 27.89 -7.10 8.59
C GLN A 521 28.64 -7.81 9.73
N VAL A 522 27.90 -8.43 10.64
CA VAL A 522 28.46 -9.15 11.78
C VAL A 522 29.04 -10.49 11.33
N GLU A 523 30.30 -10.76 11.65
CA GLU A 523 30.95 -12.05 11.43
C GLU A 523 30.99 -12.87 12.73
N ALA A 524 31.19 -14.19 12.62
CA ALA A 524 31.37 -15.06 13.78
C ALA A 524 32.58 -14.65 14.67
N SER A 525 33.60 -14.02 14.05
CA SER A 525 34.77 -13.47 14.74
C SER A 525 34.44 -12.26 15.61
N HIS A 526 33.31 -11.57 15.36
CA HIS A 526 32.84 -10.41 16.12
C HIS A 526 32.02 -10.79 17.36
N ILE A 527 31.76 -12.09 17.58
CA ILE A 527 30.89 -12.58 18.65
C ILE A 527 31.69 -13.39 19.65
N ARG A 528 31.46 -13.16 20.95
CA ARG A 528 32.06 -13.95 22.01
C ARG A 528 31.46 -15.36 22.05
N ASN A 529 32.25 -16.41 21.89
CA ASN A 529 31.77 -17.81 21.93
C ASN A 529 32.17 -18.58 23.19
N THR A 530 31.28 -19.49 23.65
CA THR A 530 31.53 -20.50 24.69
C THR A 530 32.15 -21.74 24.09
N ILE A 531 33.15 -22.29 24.77
CA ILE A 531 33.79 -23.57 24.46
C ILE A 531 33.10 -24.65 25.32
N PRO A 532 32.30 -25.58 24.75
CA PRO A 532 31.58 -26.59 25.52
C PRO A 532 32.51 -27.67 26.07
N VAL A 533 32.12 -28.32 27.18
CA VAL A 533 32.74 -29.59 27.58
C VAL A 533 32.32 -30.67 26.59
N THR A 534 33.26 -31.51 26.14
CA THR A 534 33.06 -32.63 25.24
C THR A 534 33.38 -33.99 25.87
N GLY A 535 33.85 -34.01 27.12
CA GLY A 535 34.14 -35.24 27.86
C GLY A 535 34.77 -34.99 29.24
N VAL A 536 34.76 -36.03 30.07
CA VAL A 536 35.43 -36.07 31.38
C VAL A 536 36.14 -37.41 31.57
N SER A 537 37.30 -37.39 32.22
CA SER A 537 38.03 -38.59 32.66
C SER A 537 38.49 -38.45 34.11
N LEU A 538 38.79 -39.57 34.77
CA LEU A 538 39.41 -39.60 36.10
C LEU A 538 40.90 -39.91 36.00
N ASP A 539 41.69 -39.37 36.92
CA ASP A 539 43.11 -39.69 37.10
C ASP A 539 43.34 -41.15 37.53
N GLN A 540 42.36 -41.75 38.20
CA GLN A 540 42.35 -43.16 38.60
C GLN A 540 41.00 -43.81 38.31
N THR A 541 41.01 -45.05 37.83
CA THR A 541 39.79 -45.83 37.54
C THR A 541 39.53 -46.94 38.57
N THR A 542 40.45 -47.15 39.51
CA THR A 542 40.28 -48.06 40.65
C THR A 542 40.96 -47.51 41.90
N LEU A 543 40.42 -47.84 43.08
CA LEU A 543 40.89 -47.41 44.39
C LEU A 543 40.74 -48.55 45.40
N THR A 544 41.76 -48.85 46.20
CA THR A 544 41.68 -49.86 47.27
C THR A 544 42.03 -49.22 48.60
N LEU A 545 41.12 -49.31 49.56
CA LEU A 545 41.19 -48.65 50.86
C LEU A 545 40.96 -49.66 52.00
N THR A 546 41.22 -49.24 53.24
CA THR A 546 40.94 -50.05 54.45
C THR A 546 39.85 -49.35 55.25
N ALA A 547 38.88 -50.10 55.76
CA ALA A 547 37.75 -49.57 56.53
C ALA A 547 38.26 -48.74 57.73
N GLY A 548 37.83 -47.48 57.83
CA GLY A 548 38.30 -46.53 58.85
C GLY A 548 39.70 -45.93 58.58
N GLY A 549 40.30 -46.20 57.42
CA GLY A 549 41.57 -45.63 56.98
C GLY A 549 41.44 -44.22 56.39
N ALA A 550 42.56 -43.66 55.91
CA ALA A 550 42.59 -42.33 55.31
C ALA A 550 41.83 -42.28 53.97
N SER A 551 41.11 -41.18 53.73
CA SER A 551 40.45 -40.88 52.46
C SER A 551 41.48 -40.64 51.34
N GLN A 552 41.08 -40.92 50.09
CA GLN A 552 41.89 -40.61 48.90
C GLN A 552 41.07 -39.84 47.87
N LYS A 553 41.72 -38.95 47.12
CA LYS A 553 41.06 -38.05 46.18
C LYS A 553 41.11 -38.58 44.75
N LEU A 554 39.97 -38.61 44.09
CA LEU A 554 39.85 -38.77 42.65
C LEU A 554 39.78 -37.38 41.98
N THR A 555 40.58 -37.17 40.95
CA THR A 555 40.64 -35.90 40.21
C THR A 555 40.00 -36.07 38.84
N SER A 556 39.03 -35.21 38.50
CA SER A 556 38.44 -35.17 37.17
C SER A 556 39.22 -34.25 36.23
N VAL A 557 39.30 -34.63 34.95
CA VAL A 557 39.94 -33.86 33.87
C VAL A 557 38.90 -33.63 32.77
N LEU A 558 38.63 -32.36 32.44
CA LEU A 558 37.66 -31.97 31.42
C LEU A 558 38.32 -31.82 30.05
N MET A 559 37.58 -32.20 29.00
CA MET A 559 37.99 -32.01 27.61
C MET A 559 37.03 -31.04 26.91
N PRO A 560 37.52 -30.03 26.17
CA PRO A 560 38.86 -29.48 26.26
C PRO A 560 39.09 -28.79 27.61
N ALA A 561 40.35 -28.66 28.04
CA ALA A 561 40.70 -28.09 29.35
C ALA A 561 40.31 -26.61 29.52
N ASN A 562 40.11 -25.88 28.41
CA ASN A 562 39.65 -24.49 28.38
C ASN A 562 38.14 -24.36 28.12
N ALA A 563 37.36 -25.43 28.33
CA ALA A 563 35.91 -25.35 28.32
C ALA A 563 35.43 -24.23 29.25
N THR A 564 34.42 -23.48 28.81
CA THR A 564 33.96 -22.27 29.50
C THR A 564 33.12 -22.58 30.74
N LYS A 565 32.51 -23.77 30.83
CA LYS A 565 31.69 -24.24 31.96
C LYS A 565 32.26 -25.52 32.59
N GLN A 566 33.11 -25.39 33.62
CA GLN A 566 33.92 -26.49 34.15
C GLN A 566 33.36 -27.21 35.40
N ALA A 567 32.08 -27.00 35.73
CA ALA A 567 31.50 -27.59 36.95
C ALA A 567 31.23 -29.10 36.80
N VAL A 568 31.44 -29.86 37.89
CA VAL A 568 31.18 -31.31 37.97
C VAL A 568 30.47 -31.67 39.27
N SER A 569 29.81 -32.82 39.31
CA SER A 569 29.16 -33.39 40.50
C SER A 569 29.59 -34.84 40.72
N TRP A 570 29.66 -35.28 41.98
CA TRP A 570 30.11 -36.62 42.36
C TRP A 570 29.03 -37.43 43.08
N SER A 571 29.06 -38.75 42.90
CA SER A 571 28.19 -39.72 43.58
C SER A 571 28.87 -41.07 43.82
N SER A 572 28.39 -41.83 44.82
CA SER A 572 28.81 -43.21 45.07
C SER A 572 27.62 -44.15 44.92
N SER A 573 27.84 -45.31 44.32
CA SER A 573 26.81 -46.35 44.18
C SER A 573 26.41 -46.98 45.51
N ASP A 574 27.29 -46.94 46.52
CA ASP A 574 27.04 -47.45 47.86
C ASP A 574 27.83 -46.64 48.91
N SER A 575 27.17 -45.64 49.49
CA SER A 575 27.72 -44.77 50.52
C SER A 575 27.95 -45.46 51.87
N SER A 576 27.45 -46.69 52.06
CA SER A 576 27.75 -47.50 53.24
C SER A 576 29.10 -48.21 53.15
N VAL A 577 29.66 -48.33 51.94
CA VAL A 577 30.99 -48.91 51.66
C VAL A 577 32.02 -47.80 51.45
N ALA A 578 31.74 -46.82 50.57
CA ALA A 578 32.62 -45.68 50.32
C ALA A 578 31.79 -44.41 50.03
N GLN A 579 32.05 -43.34 50.78
CA GLN A 579 31.43 -42.02 50.56
C GLN A 579 32.33 -41.15 49.69
N VAL A 580 31.75 -40.31 48.83
CA VAL A 580 32.48 -39.32 48.05
C VAL A 580 31.86 -37.94 48.26
N ASP A 581 32.70 -36.91 48.45
CA ASP A 581 32.24 -35.52 48.53
C ASP A 581 32.27 -34.82 47.16
N GLN A 582 31.78 -33.57 47.08
CA GLN A 582 31.75 -32.83 45.82
C GLN A 582 33.14 -32.35 45.33
N SER A 583 34.20 -32.55 46.12
CA SER A 583 35.58 -32.28 45.71
C SER A 583 36.26 -33.51 45.08
N GLY A 584 35.61 -34.68 45.12
CA GLY A 584 36.13 -35.96 44.66
C GLY A 584 36.87 -36.76 45.73
N GLU A 585 36.74 -36.41 47.01
CA GLU A 585 37.41 -37.10 48.11
C GLU A 585 36.61 -38.32 48.57
N VAL A 586 37.21 -39.52 48.48
CA VAL A 586 36.59 -40.82 48.74
C VAL A 586 37.00 -41.35 50.12
N THR A 587 36.02 -41.51 51.02
CA THR A 587 36.19 -41.98 52.39
C THR A 587 35.75 -43.44 52.55
N PRO A 588 36.62 -44.36 53.03
CA PRO A 588 36.28 -45.78 53.18
C PRO A 588 35.52 -46.04 54.49
N VAL A 589 34.32 -46.61 54.39
CA VAL A 589 33.40 -46.80 55.53
C VAL A 589 33.43 -48.23 56.04
N ALA A 590 33.17 -49.22 55.18
CA ALA A 590 33.04 -50.62 55.57
C ALA A 590 33.57 -51.56 54.47
N GLU A 591 33.92 -52.78 54.83
CA GLU A 591 34.39 -53.79 53.88
C GLU A 591 33.36 -54.04 52.76
N GLY A 592 33.79 -53.94 51.50
CA GLY A 592 32.92 -54.07 50.34
C GLY A 592 33.46 -53.39 49.08
N THR A 593 32.63 -53.31 48.05
CA THR A 593 32.94 -52.61 46.79
C THR A 593 31.87 -51.58 46.43
N ALA A 594 32.27 -50.38 46.00
CA ALA A 594 31.39 -49.32 45.50
C ALA A 594 31.95 -48.71 44.21
N VAL A 595 31.10 -48.05 43.41
CA VAL A 595 31.51 -47.30 42.21
C VAL A 595 31.29 -45.81 42.46
N VAL A 596 32.36 -45.03 42.36
CA VAL A 596 32.29 -43.57 42.41
C VAL A 596 32.17 -43.02 40.99
N THR A 597 31.23 -42.10 40.77
CA THR A 597 30.94 -41.49 39.47
C THR A 597 31.09 -39.97 39.55
N VAL A 598 31.81 -39.38 38.60
CA VAL A 598 31.79 -37.93 38.33
C VAL A 598 30.93 -37.67 37.09
N THR A 599 30.13 -36.61 37.14
CA THR A 599 29.27 -36.15 36.05
C THR A 599 29.51 -34.67 35.80
N THR A 600 29.74 -34.26 34.56
CA THR A 600 29.87 -32.84 34.20
C THR A 600 28.51 -32.16 34.21
N VAL A 601 28.44 -30.93 34.72
CA VAL A 601 27.21 -30.12 34.68
C VAL A 601 26.90 -29.70 33.24
N ASP A 602 27.94 -29.37 32.46
CA ASP A 602 27.83 -29.08 31.03
C ASP A 602 27.96 -30.39 30.23
N GLY A 603 26.91 -30.75 29.50
CA GLY A 603 26.88 -31.94 28.62
C GLY A 603 26.67 -33.31 29.28
N GLY A 604 26.67 -33.41 30.61
CA GLY A 604 26.30 -34.65 31.33
C GLY A 604 27.26 -35.83 31.13
N PHE A 605 28.50 -35.58 30.71
CA PHE A 605 29.51 -36.62 30.50
C PHE A 605 29.91 -37.25 31.84
N THR A 606 30.16 -38.56 31.85
CA THR A 606 30.49 -39.29 33.08
C THR A 606 31.81 -40.04 32.99
N ALA A 607 32.47 -40.21 34.13
CA ALA A 607 33.59 -41.13 34.32
C ALA A 607 33.47 -41.81 35.69
N THR A 608 33.93 -43.05 35.79
CA THR A 608 33.74 -43.89 36.99
C THR A 608 35.04 -44.50 37.49
N ALA A 609 35.10 -44.74 38.80
CA ALA A 609 36.17 -45.47 39.46
C ALA A 609 35.59 -46.53 40.41
N ALA A 610 36.15 -47.74 40.38
CA ALA A 610 35.76 -48.82 41.29
C ALA A 610 36.57 -48.75 42.60
N VAL A 611 35.88 -48.72 43.74
CA VAL A 611 36.46 -48.59 45.09
C VAL A 611 36.25 -49.89 45.87
N THR A 612 37.32 -50.48 46.39
CA THR A 612 37.30 -51.70 47.22
C THR A 612 37.83 -51.39 48.62
N VAL A 613 37.10 -51.77 49.68
CA VAL A 613 37.46 -51.50 51.09
C VAL A 613 37.70 -52.81 51.85
N GLN A 614 38.78 -52.92 52.63
CA GLN A 614 39.22 -54.12 53.39
C GLN A 614 39.07 -53.98 54.92
N SER A 615 38.96 -55.07 55.70
CA SER A 615 38.76 -55.07 57.18
C SER A 615 40.04 -54.83 58.03
N ALA A 616 39.87 -54.32 59.26
CA ALA A 616 40.94 -54.00 60.24
C ALA A 616 40.90 -54.91 61.50
N PRO A 617 42.03 -55.20 62.20
CA PRO A 617 42.09 -56.03 63.43
C PRO A 617 41.66 -55.28 64.71
N THR A 618 41.08 -55.96 65.73
CA THR A 618 40.38 -55.32 66.88
C THR A 618 41.01 -55.50 68.29
N ASP A 619 40.97 -54.42 69.10
CA ASP A 619 41.43 -54.28 70.51
C ASP A 619 40.27 -53.82 71.45
N THR A 620 39.08 -54.44 71.37
CA THR A 620 37.84 -53.95 72.02
C THR A 620 37.08 -55.03 72.84
N GLY A 621 36.25 -54.62 73.81
CA GLY A 621 35.36 -55.48 74.64
C GLY A 621 33.87 -55.07 74.57
N THR A 622 32.98 -55.69 75.36
CA THR A 622 31.52 -55.48 75.36
C THR A 622 31.01 -55.00 76.74
N VAL A 623 30.00 -54.13 76.80
CA VAL A 623 29.35 -53.66 78.04
C VAL A 623 27.85 -53.92 78.02
N THR A 624 27.28 -54.52 79.05
CA THR A 624 25.83 -54.86 79.14
C THR A 624 25.17 -54.29 80.40
N GLY A 625 23.85 -54.16 80.45
CA GLY A 625 23.10 -53.73 81.64
C GLY A 625 21.59 -53.60 81.42
N ALA A 626 20.83 -53.09 82.39
CA ALA A 626 19.38 -52.88 82.28
C ALA A 626 18.86 -51.57 82.93
N VAL A 627 17.93 -50.87 82.28
CA VAL A 627 17.42 -49.53 82.66
C VAL A 627 15.92 -49.57 82.99
N TYR A 628 15.52 -48.86 84.05
CA TYR A 628 14.19 -48.85 84.63
C TYR A 628 13.73 -47.42 84.98
N GLY A 629 12.42 -47.19 84.99
CA GLY A 629 11.79 -45.89 85.25
C GLY A 629 11.01 -45.85 86.56
N THR A 630 10.26 -44.77 86.80
CA THR A 630 9.44 -44.61 88.01
C THR A 630 8.40 -45.73 88.10
N GLY A 631 8.35 -46.44 89.25
CA GLY A 631 7.42 -47.56 89.45
C GLY A 631 8.00 -48.95 89.17
N ASN A 632 9.34 -49.08 89.04
CA ASN A 632 10.02 -50.36 88.84
C ASN A 632 9.78 -51.00 87.46
N THR A 633 9.33 -50.22 86.48
CA THR A 633 9.03 -50.68 85.11
C THR A 633 10.28 -50.59 84.24
N PRO A 634 10.63 -51.64 83.46
CA PRO A 634 11.74 -51.56 82.51
C PRO A 634 11.50 -50.44 81.49
N LEU A 635 12.54 -49.67 81.17
CA LEU A 635 12.48 -48.60 80.17
C LEU A 635 13.04 -49.12 78.85
N ALA A 636 12.15 -49.42 77.91
CA ALA A 636 12.51 -49.71 76.53
C ALA A 636 12.83 -48.42 75.76
N GLY A 637 13.87 -48.42 74.94
CA GLY A 637 14.26 -47.26 74.12
C GLY A 637 15.06 -46.18 74.87
N ALA A 638 15.61 -46.46 76.06
CA ALA A 638 16.56 -45.58 76.72
C ALA A 638 17.92 -45.64 76.00
N ALA A 639 18.46 -44.49 75.60
CA ALA A 639 19.74 -44.42 74.91
C ALA A 639 20.88 -44.55 75.93
N VAL A 640 21.76 -45.53 75.72
CA VAL A 640 22.93 -45.83 76.55
C VAL A 640 24.19 -45.58 75.74
N SER A 641 25.18 -44.92 76.33
CA SER A 641 26.49 -44.70 75.72
C SER A 641 27.61 -45.06 76.67
N VAL A 642 28.67 -45.69 76.18
CA VAL A 642 29.91 -45.94 76.94
C VAL A 642 31.12 -45.99 76.01
N GLY A 643 32.19 -45.27 76.38
CA GLY A 643 33.47 -45.30 75.65
C GLY A 643 33.37 -44.93 74.17
N GLY A 644 32.38 -44.11 73.79
CA GLY A 644 32.10 -43.70 72.42
C GLY A 644 31.04 -44.55 71.70
N MET A 645 30.71 -45.74 72.19
CA MET A 645 29.65 -46.59 71.65
C MET A 645 28.28 -46.16 72.18
N LYS A 646 27.22 -46.31 71.36
CA LYS A 646 25.83 -45.93 71.68
C LYS A 646 24.84 -46.99 71.20
N ASP A 647 23.81 -47.25 71.99
CA ASP A 647 22.73 -48.20 71.68
C ASP A 647 21.48 -47.87 72.51
N MET A 648 20.36 -48.52 72.25
CA MET A 648 19.11 -48.37 73.00
C MET A 648 18.73 -49.65 73.74
N THR A 649 18.01 -49.50 74.85
CA THR A 649 17.50 -50.66 75.59
C THR A 649 16.33 -51.35 74.88
N ASP A 650 16.26 -52.68 75.01
CA ASP A 650 15.18 -53.53 74.48
C ASP A 650 13.87 -53.42 75.28
N ALA A 651 12.85 -54.20 74.91
CA ALA A 651 11.53 -54.20 75.55
C ALA A 651 11.56 -54.56 77.05
N GLU A 652 12.60 -55.26 77.52
CA GLU A 652 12.82 -55.59 78.93
C GLU A 652 13.84 -54.65 79.60
N GLY A 653 14.21 -53.55 78.94
CA GLY A 653 15.11 -52.52 79.44
C GLY A 653 16.60 -52.87 79.33
N ARG A 654 17.00 -53.96 78.66
CA ARG A 654 18.41 -54.42 78.60
C ARG A 654 19.17 -53.83 77.41
N PHE A 655 20.48 -53.64 77.53
CA PHE A 655 21.36 -53.19 76.43
C PHE A 655 22.67 -53.98 76.38
N ALA A 656 23.32 -53.99 75.21
CA ALA A 656 24.63 -54.60 74.98
C ALA A 656 25.47 -53.80 73.97
N LEU A 657 26.44 -53.03 74.46
CA LEU A 657 27.34 -52.18 73.69
C LEU A 657 28.64 -52.93 73.38
N ASN A 658 28.77 -53.43 72.15
CA ASN A 658 29.96 -54.13 71.67
C ASN A 658 31.05 -53.14 71.20
N ASN A 659 32.29 -53.62 71.06
CA ASN A 659 33.45 -52.88 70.54
C ASN A 659 33.83 -51.61 71.33
N VAL A 660 33.61 -51.62 72.65
CA VAL A 660 34.05 -50.57 73.55
C VAL A 660 35.56 -50.74 73.79
N ALA A 661 36.34 -49.68 73.60
CA ALA A 661 37.79 -49.72 73.81
C ALA A 661 38.14 -50.21 75.22
N ALA A 662 39.23 -50.97 75.37
CA ALA A 662 39.68 -51.41 76.68
C ALA A 662 40.18 -50.21 77.50
N GLY A 663 39.59 -49.98 78.68
CA GLY A 663 39.88 -48.82 79.50
C GLY A 663 38.71 -48.38 80.37
N ARG A 664 38.93 -47.33 81.16
CA ARG A 664 37.91 -46.75 82.04
C ARG A 664 37.08 -45.72 81.27
N HIS A 665 35.79 -45.96 81.15
CA HIS A 665 34.86 -45.17 80.35
C HIS A 665 33.63 -44.73 81.15
N GLU A 666 33.15 -43.51 80.88
CA GLU A 666 31.88 -43.03 81.42
C GLU A 666 30.72 -43.67 80.65
N LEU A 667 29.75 -44.22 81.38
CA LEU A 667 28.50 -44.76 80.88
C LEU A 667 27.38 -43.75 81.18
N THR A 668 26.70 -43.28 80.14
CA THR A 668 25.58 -42.34 80.22
C THR A 668 24.29 -42.97 79.71
N VAL A 669 23.17 -42.73 80.39
CA VAL A 669 21.83 -43.18 79.98
C VAL A 669 20.89 -41.98 79.93
N THR A 670 20.22 -41.81 78.79
CA THR A 670 19.25 -40.73 78.55
C THR A 670 17.94 -41.31 78.02
N ALA A 671 16.80 -40.88 78.55
CA ALA A 671 15.48 -41.34 78.11
C ALA A 671 14.49 -40.18 78.09
N ALA A 672 13.69 -40.08 77.03
CA ALA A 672 12.75 -38.98 76.85
C ALA A 672 11.80 -38.86 78.05
N THR A 673 11.56 -37.63 78.51
CA THR A 673 10.82 -37.32 79.74
C THR A 673 11.46 -37.83 81.03
N TYR A 674 12.78 -38.10 81.05
CA TYR A 674 13.59 -38.41 82.25
C TYR A 674 14.90 -37.59 82.28
N ASN A 675 15.45 -37.32 83.46
CA ASN A 675 16.75 -36.69 83.68
C ASN A 675 17.88 -37.69 83.39
N ASP A 676 18.96 -37.22 82.78
CA ASP A 676 20.12 -38.03 82.40
C ASP A 676 20.83 -38.67 83.60
N TYR A 677 21.33 -39.91 83.41
CA TYR A 677 22.09 -40.68 84.39
C TYR A 677 23.51 -40.95 83.87
N ALA A 678 24.53 -40.84 84.73
CA ALA A 678 25.92 -41.14 84.36
C ALA A 678 26.67 -41.89 85.49
N THR A 679 27.52 -42.85 85.11
CA THR A 679 28.42 -43.62 86.00
C THR A 679 29.70 -44.01 85.26
N THR A 680 30.68 -44.67 85.90
CA THR A 680 31.93 -45.09 85.23
C THR A 680 32.09 -46.61 85.25
N VAL A 681 32.46 -47.21 84.13
CA VAL A 681 32.74 -48.65 83.97
C VAL A 681 34.14 -48.87 83.39
N ASN A 682 34.80 -49.96 83.79
CA ASN A 682 36.13 -50.32 83.29
C ASN A 682 36.02 -51.55 82.40
N VAL A 683 36.36 -51.42 81.12
CA VAL A 683 36.19 -52.46 80.09
C VAL A 683 37.54 -53.11 79.78
N LEU A 684 37.60 -54.44 79.72
CA LEU A 684 38.79 -55.21 79.38
C LEU A 684 38.68 -55.76 77.95
N ALA A 685 39.80 -55.83 77.23
CA ALA A 685 39.82 -56.26 75.83
C ALA A 685 39.30 -57.69 75.68
N GLY A 686 38.33 -57.91 74.78
CA GLY A 686 37.72 -59.22 74.53
C GLY A 686 36.75 -59.75 75.60
N GLU A 687 36.47 -58.96 76.65
CA GLU A 687 35.56 -59.36 77.74
C GLU A 687 34.22 -58.61 77.73
N THR A 688 33.20 -59.21 78.33
CA THR A 688 31.88 -58.59 78.55
C THR A 688 31.73 -58.12 80.00
N VAL A 689 31.45 -56.83 80.21
CA VAL A 689 31.29 -56.20 81.52
C VAL A 689 29.84 -55.78 81.76
N ASP A 690 29.17 -56.38 82.74
CA ASP A 690 27.77 -56.08 83.11
C ASP A 690 27.69 -55.02 84.21
N VAL A 691 26.97 -53.92 83.97
CA VAL A 691 26.83 -52.79 84.90
C VAL A 691 25.56 -52.86 85.77
N GLY A 692 24.72 -53.88 85.59
CA GLY A 692 23.54 -54.09 86.42
C GLY A 692 22.38 -53.12 86.15
N ARG A 693 21.55 -52.86 87.17
CA ARG A 693 20.27 -52.14 87.05
C ARG A 693 20.41 -50.62 87.30
N ILE A 694 19.84 -49.80 86.42
CA ILE A 694 19.87 -48.32 86.44
C ILE A 694 18.43 -47.77 86.53
N ASP A 695 18.12 -46.87 87.47
CA ASP A 695 16.77 -46.28 87.65
C ASP A 695 16.72 -44.76 87.33
N MET A 696 15.87 -44.33 86.40
CA MET A 696 15.76 -42.95 85.86
C MET A 696 14.59 -42.13 86.49
N ARG A 697 14.68 -40.78 86.59
CA ARG A 697 13.60 -39.86 87.12
C ARG A 697 13.00 -38.89 86.08
N ALA A 698 11.67 -38.65 86.05
CA ALA A 698 10.97 -37.95 84.95
C ALA A 698 11.14 -36.39 84.83
N ALA A 699 11.11 -35.82 83.60
CA ALA A 699 11.24 -34.41 83.19
C ALA A 699 10.17 -34.01 82.13
N TYR A 700 9.65 -32.76 82.17
CA TYR A 700 8.40 -32.29 81.49
C TYR A 700 8.66 -31.49 80.19
N THR A 701 7.80 -31.66 79.16
CA THR A 701 7.79 -30.98 77.82
C THR A 701 6.35 -30.61 77.40
N PRO A 702 6.12 -29.61 76.52
CA PRO A 702 5.65 -29.93 75.15
C PRO A 702 6.00 -28.92 74.00
N GLU A 703 5.58 -29.29 72.79
CA GLU A 703 6.04 -28.99 71.41
C GLU A 703 5.07 -28.04 70.61
N PRO A 704 4.95 -28.02 69.25
CA PRO A 704 5.20 -26.93 68.28
C PRO A 704 3.92 -26.34 67.60
N GLU A 705 4.03 -25.46 66.57
CA GLU A 705 3.12 -25.35 65.39
C GLU A 705 3.54 -24.25 64.34
N SER A 706 3.22 -24.48 63.05
CA SER A 706 3.12 -23.53 61.90
C SER A 706 1.64 -23.55 61.40
N PRO A 707 1.02 -22.68 60.52
CA PRO A 707 1.54 -21.80 59.45
C PRO A 707 0.72 -20.47 59.19
N SER A 708 0.76 -19.95 57.94
CA SER A 708 0.41 -18.65 57.32
C SER A 708 -1.04 -18.11 57.28
N TYR A 709 -1.20 -16.78 57.13
CA TYR A 709 -2.45 -16.03 56.85
C TYR A 709 -2.45 -15.27 55.51
N SER A 710 -3.61 -15.23 54.83
CA SER A 710 -3.96 -14.40 53.65
C SER A 710 -4.95 -13.28 54.01
N TRP A 711 -4.96 -12.18 53.24
CA TRP A 711 -5.87 -11.03 53.41
C TRP A 711 -6.44 -10.54 52.07
N VAL A 712 -7.71 -10.09 52.08
CA VAL A 712 -8.54 -9.62 50.95
C VAL A 712 -8.85 -8.12 51.12
N PRO A 713 -8.98 -7.31 50.05
CA PRO A 713 -9.98 -6.23 50.10
C PRO A 713 -10.82 -5.98 48.82
N VAL A 714 -12.15 -5.99 49.01
CA VAL A 714 -13.24 -5.03 48.66
C VAL A 714 -13.32 -4.39 47.25
N PRO A 715 -14.53 -4.31 46.62
CA PRO A 715 -14.72 -4.09 45.18
C PRO A 715 -14.80 -2.62 44.73
N ALA A 716 -14.36 -2.38 43.50
CA ALA A 716 -14.35 -1.10 42.80
C ALA A 716 -15.55 -0.95 41.83
N PRO A 717 -15.90 0.29 41.41
CA PRO A 717 -17.22 0.66 40.91
C PRO A 717 -17.47 0.29 39.44
N SER A 718 -18.76 0.20 39.09
CA SER A 718 -19.27 -0.16 37.76
C SER A 718 -18.76 0.76 36.65
N PRO A 719 -18.26 0.22 35.51
CA PRO A 719 -17.65 1.01 34.45
C PRO A 719 -18.69 1.67 33.53
N ALA A 720 -18.29 2.80 32.95
CA ALA A 720 -18.96 3.50 31.85
C ALA A 720 -19.04 2.60 30.59
N PRO A 721 -19.91 2.92 29.60
CA PRO A 721 -20.08 2.09 28.40
C PRO A 721 -18.75 1.94 27.65
N ASP A 722 -18.32 0.70 27.45
CA ASP A 722 -17.11 0.35 26.72
C ASP A 722 -17.37 0.54 25.21
N PRO A 723 -16.68 1.46 24.50
CA PRO A 723 -16.87 1.68 23.06
C PRO A 723 -16.26 0.54 22.21
N ARG A 724 -15.79 -0.54 22.84
CA ARG A 724 -15.17 -1.69 22.18
C ARG A 724 -16.20 -2.76 21.83
N MET A 725 -16.09 -3.30 20.63
CA MET A 725 -16.90 -4.42 20.13
C MET A 725 -16.23 -5.75 20.50
N ILE A 726 -17.03 -6.78 20.79
CA ILE A 726 -16.52 -8.15 20.96
C ILE A 726 -16.40 -8.79 19.58
N VAL A 727 -15.22 -9.31 19.26
CA VAL A 727 -14.92 -10.09 18.07
C VAL A 727 -14.26 -11.41 18.46
N THR A 728 -14.32 -12.42 17.59
CA THR A 728 -13.65 -13.69 17.86
C THR A 728 -12.31 -13.70 17.14
N ILE A 729 -11.21 -13.72 17.91
CA ILE A 729 -9.84 -13.76 17.38
C ILE A 729 -9.20 -15.09 17.79
N ASN A 730 -8.71 -15.88 16.83
CA ASN A 730 -8.11 -17.20 17.06
C ASN A 730 -8.98 -18.09 17.99
N GLY A 731 -10.30 -18.05 17.79
CA GLY A 731 -11.28 -18.80 18.57
C GLY A 731 -11.60 -18.23 19.97
N LYS A 732 -11.04 -17.08 20.35
CA LYS A 732 -11.28 -16.42 21.65
C LYS A 732 -12.05 -15.11 21.47
N GLN A 733 -12.98 -14.82 22.38
CA GLN A 733 -13.68 -13.53 22.37
C GLN A 733 -12.78 -12.43 22.93
N VAL A 734 -12.55 -11.39 22.14
CA VAL A 734 -11.68 -10.24 22.44
C VAL A 734 -12.44 -8.94 22.24
N ARG A 735 -12.23 -7.96 23.11
CA ARG A 735 -12.78 -6.61 22.95
C ARG A 735 -11.82 -5.73 22.16
N VAL A 736 -12.28 -5.21 21.03
CA VAL A 736 -11.50 -4.38 20.10
C VAL A 736 -12.19 -3.02 19.94
N ALA A 737 -11.42 -1.93 19.89
CA ALA A 737 -12.00 -0.62 19.64
C ALA A 737 -12.68 -0.60 18.27
N ALA A 738 -13.90 -0.08 18.22
CA ALA A 738 -14.70 -0.05 17.01
C ALA A 738 -15.27 1.36 16.81
N LYS A 739 -15.36 1.77 15.55
CA LYS A 739 -15.98 3.03 15.15
C LYS A 739 -17.00 2.78 14.04
N LYS A 740 -18.15 3.44 14.11
CA LYS A 740 -19.11 3.51 13.02
C LYS A 740 -18.82 4.75 12.18
N GLU A 741 -18.72 4.57 10.87
CA GLU A 741 -18.51 5.64 9.90
C GLU A 741 -19.53 5.50 8.75
N GLN A 742 -19.50 6.41 7.80
CA GLN A 742 -20.26 6.32 6.55
C GLN A 742 -19.30 6.57 5.37
N GLU A 743 -19.44 5.76 4.32
CA GLU A 743 -18.83 6.03 3.01
C GLU A 743 -19.53 7.21 2.33
N HIS A 744 -18.88 7.80 1.31
CA HIS A 744 -19.43 8.91 0.53
C HIS A 744 -20.76 8.55 -0.18
N ASP A 745 -20.97 7.26 -0.47
CA ASP A 745 -22.20 6.71 -1.06
C ASP A 745 -23.31 6.40 -0.03
N GLY A 746 -23.08 6.71 1.25
CA GLY A 746 -24.03 6.53 2.34
C GLY A 746 -24.02 5.15 3.02
N ARG A 747 -23.20 4.19 2.56
CA ARG A 747 -23.06 2.88 3.23
C ARG A 747 -22.46 3.06 4.63
N THR A 748 -22.98 2.33 5.61
CA THR A 748 -22.39 2.30 6.96
C THR A 748 -21.11 1.47 6.96
N VAL A 749 -20.13 1.92 7.75
CA VAL A 749 -18.81 1.29 7.90
C VAL A 749 -18.61 0.90 9.35
N LEU A 750 -18.23 -0.35 9.60
CA LEU A 750 -17.61 -0.75 10.85
C LEU A 750 -16.09 -0.74 10.67
N ARG A 751 -15.40 0.11 11.42
CA ARG A 751 -13.93 0.15 11.48
C ARG A 751 -13.44 -0.38 12.81
N LEU A 752 -12.72 -1.50 12.79
CA LEU A 752 -12.03 -2.06 13.96
C LEU A 752 -10.60 -1.52 14.02
N ILE A 753 -10.17 -1.10 15.21
CA ILE A 753 -8.89 -0.41 15.44
C ILE A 753 -8.19 -1.07 16.64
N PRO A 754 -7.66 -2.30 16.50
CA PRO A 754 -6.86 -2.92 17.56
C PRO A 754 -5.55 -2.15 17.78
N ASP A 755 -5.15 -1.99 19.04
CA ASP A 755 -3.86 -1.38 19.38
C ASP A 755 -2.70 -2.37 19.21
N SER A 756 -1.47 -1.85 19.16
CA SER A 756 -0.27 -2.64 18.86
C SER A 756 -0.01 -3.74 19.89
N ASP A 757 -0.34 -3.53 21.17
CA ASP A 757 -0.19 -4.54 22.23
C ASP A 757 -1.20 -5.68 22.06
N LEU A 758 -2.44 -5.32 21.70
CA LEU A 758 -3.50 -6.28 21.45
C LEU A 758 -3.21 -7.15 20.22
N VAL A 759 -2.76 -6.56 19.11
CA VAL A 759 -2.35 -7.31 17.91
C VAL A 759 -1.15 -8.23 18.21
N ARG A 760 -0.16 -7.74 18.95
CA ARG A 760 0.99 -8.57 19.39
C ARG A 760 0.57 -9.75 20.26
N SER A 761 -0.48 -9.58 21.08
CA SER A 761 -1.02 -10.68 21.89
C SER A 761 -1.66 -11.79 21.05
N TRP A 762 -2.14 -11.48 19.85
CA TRP A 762 -2.72 -12.44 18.90
C TRP A 762 -1.64 -13.17 18.10
N ALA A 763 -0.50 -12.51 17.88
CA ALA A 763 0.67 -13.05 17.18
C ALA A 763 1.51 -14.03 18.03
N VAL A 764 1.15 -14.27 19.29
CA VAL A 764 1.90 -15.17 20.20
C VAL A 764 1.89 -16.60 19.66
N GLY A 765 3.07 -17.09 19.26
CA GLY A 765 3.25 -18.43 18.71
C GLY A 765 3.56 -18.46 17.20
N GLY A 766 3.49 -17.33 16.50
CA GLY A 766 3.81 -17.26 15.06
C GLY A 766 2.75 -17.86 14.14
N GLU A 767 1.53 -18.09 14.65
CA GLU A 767 0.41 -18.64 13.87
C GLU A 767 -0.39 -17.53 13.16
N ASP A 768 -1.29 -17.92 12.25
CA ASP A 768 -2.19 -16.99 11.57
C ASP A 768 -3.06 -16.20 12.58
N ILE A 769 -3.38 -14.95 12.24
CA ILE A 769 -4.37 -14.15 12.97
C ILE A 769 -5.70 -14.31 12.25
N VAL A 770 -6.63 -15.06 12.84
CA VAL A 770 -7.99 -15.26 12.32
C VAL A 770 -8.97 -14.41 13.11
N ILE A 771 -9.68 -13.52 12.42
CA ILE A 771 -10.62 -12.54 12.98
C ILE A 771 -12.00 -12.79 12.40
N ASP A 772 -12.91 -13.36 13.21
CA ASP A 772 -14.31 -13.56 12.83
C ASP A 772 -15.19 -12.46 13.43
N ILE A 773 -15.86 -11.73 12.53
CA ILE A 773 -16.68 -10.56 12.82
C ILE A 773 -18.13 -10.89 12.49
N ASP A 774 -18.97 -10.94 13.52
CA ASP A 774 -20.42 -11.05 13.40
C ASP A 774 -21.04 -9.63 13.38
N ASN A 775 -21.33 -9.10 12.19
CA ASN A 775 -21.81 -7.72 12.04
C ASN A 775 -22.46 -7.47 10.67
N GLU A 776 -23.61 -6.80 10.62
CA GLU A 776 -24.39 -6.61 9.38
C GLU A 776 -23.96 -5.44 8.48
N ASP A 777 -23.00 -4.59 8.86
CA ASP A 777 -22.62 -3.45 8.01
C ASP A 777 -22.11 -3.90 6.63
N PRO A 778 -22.46 -3.16 5.57
CA PRO A 778 -22.02 -3.49 4.21
C PRO A 778 -20.52 -3.28 4.00
N VAL A 779 -19.84 -2.51 4.85
CA VAL A 779 -18.39 -2.26 4.76
C VAL A 779 -17.74 -2.52 6.11
N VAL A 780 -16.75 -3.40 6.15
CA VAL A 780 -15.92 -3.65 7.33
C VAL A 780 -14.47 -3.33 7.00
N LYS A 781 -13.85 -2.52 7.86
CA LYS A 781 -12.44 -2.12 7.79
C LYS A 781 -11.74 -2.58 9.07
N VAL A 782 -10.56 -3.18 8.96
CA VAL A 782 -9.73 -3.54 10.12
C VAL A 782 -8.36 -2.92 9.95
N ASP A 783 -7.99 -2.06 10.90
CA ASP A 783 -6.78 -1.25 10.89
C ASP A 783 -5.71 -1.90 11.77
N PHE A 784 -4.70 -2.50 11.16
CA PHE A 784 -3.57 -3.10 11.86
C PHE A 784 -2.38 -2.13 11.91
N PRO A 785 -1.80 -1.88 13.09
CA PRO A 785 -0.50 -1.22 13.19
C PRO A 785 0.58 -2.10 12.53
N ALA A 786 1.27 -1.57 11.52
CA ALA A 786 2.29 -2.31 10.77
C ALA A 786 3.39 -2.84 11.71
N GLU A 787 3.82 -2.04 12.69
CA GLU A 787 4.80 -2.42 13.72
C GLU A 787 4.39 -3.64 14.57
N ALA A 788 3.11 -3.97 14.67
CA ALA A 788 2.63 -5.15 15.37
C ALA A 788 2.60 -6.37 14.43
N LEU A 789 2.30 -6.16 13.15
CA LEU A 789 2.38 -7.19 12.11
C LEU A 789 3.82 -7.60 11.80
N GLN A 790 4.76 -6.66 11.87
CA GLN A 790 6.19 -6.93 11.69
C GLN A 790 6.72 -7.94 12.72
N VAL A 791 6.19 -7.94 13.94
CA VAL A 791 6.53 -8.95 14.97
C VAL A 791 6.09 -10.35 14.52
N LEU A 792 4.89 -10.46 13.93
CA LEU A 792 4.40 -11.73 13.41
C LEU A 792 5.16 -12.16 12.15
N LEU A 793 5.49 -11.21 11.26
CA LEU A 793 6.30 -11.46 10.07
C LEU A 793 7.69 -11.98 10.44
N ALA A 794 8.33 -11.38 11.45
CA ALA A 794 9.63 -11.81 11.95
C ALA A 794 9.58 -13.22 12.58
N ALA A 795 8.49 -13.56 13.26
CA ALA A 795 8.31 -14.89 13.86
C ALA A 795 7.95 -15.97 12.83
N ASN A 796 7.11 -15.65 11.85
CA ASN A 796 6.69 -16.53 10.78
C ASN A 796 6.33 -15.73 9.52
N PRO A 797 7.23 -15.62 8.53
CA PRO A 797 6.98 -14.88 7.28
C PRO A 797 5.80 -15.40 6.46
N ASN A 798 5.41 -16.67 6.68
CA ASN A 798 4.32 -17.33 5.96
C ASN A 798 2.98 -17.25 6.72
N ALA A 799 2.94 -16.66 7.90
CA ALA A 799 1.68 -16.41 8.60
C ALA A 799 0.78 -15.47 7.79
N ALA A 800 -0.52 -15.54 8.02
CA ALA A 800 -1.52 -14.72 7.36
C ALA A 800 -2.48 -14.07 8.35
N ILE A 801 -3.03 -12.93 7.94
CA ILE A 801 -4.18 -12.30 8.58
C ILE A 801 -5.42 -12.73 7.82
N ARG A 802 -6.34 -13.44 8.47
CA ARG A 802 -7.64 -13.82 7.91
C ARG A 802 -8.75 -13.04 8.58
N ILE A 803 -9.54 -12.33 7.79
CA ILE A 803 -10.72 -11.60 8.28
C ILE A 803 -11.96 -12.24 7.70
N GLY A 804 -12.83 -12.75 8.56
CA GLY A 804 -14.14 -13.28 8.22
C GLY A 804 -15.24 -12.30 8.60
N VAL A 805 -16.11 -11.96 7.67
CA VAL A 805 -17.33 -11.18 7.92
C VAL A 805 -18.49 -11.75 7.11
N ASN A 806 -19.53 -12.18 7.81
CA ASN A 806 -20.79 -12.63 7.21
C ASN A 806 -20.63 -13.59 6.00
N GLY A 807 -19.82 -14.62 6.15
CA GLY A 807 -19.59 -15.62 5.11
C GLY A 807 -18.60 -15.22 4.00
N ALA A 808 -18.10 -13.97 4.01
CA ALA A 808 -16.94 -13.56 3.21
C ALA A 808 -15.67 -13.61 4.05
N SER A 809 -14.55 -14.01 3.46
CA SER A 809 -13.24 -13.93 4.12
C SER A 809 -12.13 -13.44 3.21
N TYR A 810 -11.14 -12.78 3.80
CA TYR A 810 -9.93 -12.32 3.12
C TYR A 810 -8.68 -12.73 3.90
N SER A 811 -7.82 -13.54 3.28
CA SER A 811 -6.55 -14.00 3.85
C SER A 811 -5.38 -13.26 3.19
N VAL A 812 -4.67 -12.45 3.97
CA VAL A 812 -3.50 -11.67 3.54
C VAL A 812 -2.24 -12.28 4.17
N PRO A 813 -1.40 -12.99 3.40
CA PRO A 813 -0.09 -13.44 3.87
C PRO A 813 0.80 -12.25 4.24
N LEU A 814 1.55 -12.36 5.34
CA LEU A 814 2.33 -11.24 5.85
C LEU A 814 3.49 -10.84 4.95
N HIS A 815 4.06 -11.75 4.15
CA HIS A 815 5.13 -11.39 3.22
C HIS A 815 4.69 -10.34 2.18
N VAL A 816 3.39 -10.23 1.89
CA VAL A 816 2.83 -9.15 1.03
C VAL A 816 2.93 -7.77 1.69
N LEU A 817 3.14 -7.74 3.00
CA LEU A 817 3.25 -6.54 3.84
C LEU A 817 4.70 -6.26 4.29
N SER A 818 5.69 -6.92 3.69
CA SER A 818 7.08 -6.89 4.15
C SER A 818 7.75 -5.52 4.00
N ASP A 819 7.43 -4.78 2.94
CA ASP A 819 8.04 -3.47 2.62
C ASP A 819 7.31 -2.25 3.24
N LEU A 820 6.51 -2.47 4.29
CA LEU A 820 5.75 -1.38 4.91
C LEU A 820 6.60 -0.54 5.86
N PRO A 821 6.55 0.81 5.77
CA PRO A 821 7.25 1.70 6.69
C PRO A 821 6.77 1.52 8.13
N ASN A 822 7.69 1.65 9.09
CA ASN A 822 7.36 1.68 10.52
C ASN A 822 6.41 2.86 10.86
N ARG A 823 5.42 2.59 11.74
CA ARG A 823 4.30 3.49 12.09
C ARG A 823 3.20 3.65 11.02
N THR A 824 3.18 2.80 10.01
CA THR A 824 2.06 2.72 9.05
C THR A 824 0.90 1.89 9.63
N THR A 825 -0.33 2.17 9.22
CA THR A 825 -1.51 1.33 9.43
C THR A 825 -1.85 0.61 8.14
N VAL A 826 -2.08 -0.70 8.23
CA VAL A 826 -2.64 -1.53 7.16
C VAL A 826 -4.14 -1.66 7.38
N THR A 827 -4.93 -1.19 6.42
CA THR A 827 -6.38 -1.35 6.46
C THR A 827 -6.79 -2.47 5.50
N VAL A 828 -7.37 -3.54 6.04
CA VAL A 828 -8.02 -4.59 5.25
C VAL A 828 -9.50 -4.27 5.13
N VAL A 829 -10.05 -4.30 3.92
CA VAL A 829 -11.45 -3.94 3.64
C VAL A 829 -12.18 -5.10 3.00
N ILE A 830 -13.36 -5.41 3.53
CA ILE A 830 -14.35 -6.27 2.89
C ILE A 830 -15.63 -5.45 2.76
N ALA A 831 -16.07 -5.21 1.53
CA ALA A 831 -17.17 -4.30 1.23
C ALA A 831 -18.17 -4.94 0.25
N ARG A 832 -19.40 -5.18 0.70
CA ARG A 832 -20.50 -5.56 -0.20
C ARG A 832 -20.93 -4.36 -1.03
N MET A 833 -21.14 -4.57 -2.33
CA MET A 833 -21.75 -3.54 -3.19
C MET A 833 -23.17 -3.21 -2.71
N THR A 834 -23.65 -2.00 -2.95
CA THR A 834 -25.03 -1.57 -2.64
C THR A 834 -26.05 -2.41 -3.41
N ASP A 835 -27.30 -2.45 -2.94
CA ASP A 835 -28.36 -3.22 -3.62
C ASP A 835 -28.65 -2.69 -5.03
N SER A 836 -28.46 -1.39 -5.30
CA SER A 836 -28.63 -0.80 -6.62
C SER A 836 -27.48 -1.20 -7.55
N ALA A 837 -26.23 -0.98 -7.14
CA ALA A 837 -25.07 -1.31 -7.97
C ALA A 837 -24.93 -2.81 -8.20
N SER A 838 -25.32 -3.64 -7.21
CA SER A 838 -25.40 -5.09 -7.39
C SER A 838 -26.45 -5.51 -8.42
N ARG A 839 -27.58 -4.79 -8.54
CA ARG A 839 -28.61 -5.07 -9.55
C ARG A 839 -28.16 -4.64 -10.95
N GLU A 840 -27.53 -3.48 -11.06
CA GLU A 840 -26.97 -3.00 -12.33
C GLU A 840 -25.92 -3.96 -12.88
N LEU A 841 -25.03 -4.47 -12.02
CA LEU A 841 -24.03 -5.46 -12.42
C LEU A 841 -24.67 -6.82 -12.77
N ASP A 842 -25.69 -7.27 -12.04
CA ASP A 842 -26.45 -8.48 -12.38
C ASP A 842 -27.10 -8.39 -13.76
N GLU A 843 -27.71 -7.24 -14.07
CA GLU A 843 -28.30 -6.98 -15.40
C GLU A 843 -27.26 -6.97 -16.52
N GLU A 844 -26.08 -6.42 -16.28
CA GLU A 844 -24.95 -6.44 -17.22
C GLU A 844 -24.42 -7.87 -17.45
N LEU A 845 -24.15 -8.61 -16.39
CA LEU A 845 -23.69 -10.00 -16.48
C LEU A 845 -24.72 -10.89 -17.17
N THR A 846 -26.01 -10.69 -16.89
CA THR A 846 -27.11 -11.39 -17.56
C THR A 846 -27.13 -11.10 -19.05
N ARG A 847 -26.93 -9.83 -19.47
CA ARG A 847 -26.81 -9.47 -20.90
C ARG A 847 -25.62 -10.16 -21.59
N GLN A 848 -24.56 -10.44 -20.85
CA GLN A 848 -23.38 -11.18 -21.33
C GLN A 848 -23.53 -12.71 -21.25
N GLY A 849 -24.69 -13.21 -20.79
CA GLY A 849 -25.01 -14.64 -20.72
C GLY A 849 -24.52 -15.33 -19.44
N TYR A 850 -24.38 -14.58 -18.35
CA TYR A 850 -23.98 -15.09 -17.04
C TYR A 850 -25.09 -14.89 -16.01
N ASP A 851 -25.35 -15.90 -15.20
CA ASP A 851 -26.21 -15.77 -14.03
C ASP A 851 -25.35 -15.48 -12.80
N MET A 852 -25.62 -14.40 -12.06
CA MET A 852 -24.89 -14.09 -10.84
C MET A 852 -25.33 -15.00 -9.68
N LEU A 853 -24.36 -15.65 -9.04
CA LEU A 853 -24.58 -16.64 -7.96
C LEU A 853 -24.31 -16.10 -6.56
N ALA A 854 -23.68 -14.93 -6.44
CA ALA A 854 -23.39 -14.29 -5.16
C ALA A 854 -23.48 -12.77 -5.28
N ARG A 855 -23.70 -12.09 -4.15
CA ARG A 855 -23.65 -10.62 -4.13
C ARG A 855 -22.20 -10.16 -4.36
N PRO A 856 -21.95 -9.22 -5.29
CA PRO A 856 -20.63 -8.68 -5.53
C PRO A 856 -19.99 -8.09 -4.26
N THR A 857 -18.77 -8.53 -3.98
CA THR A 857 -18.01 -8.15 -2.78
C THR A 857 -16.64 -7.66 -3.20
N SER A 858 -16.29 -6.45 -2.74
CA SER A 858 -14.99 -5.84 -2.90
C SER A 858 -14.06 -6.27 -1.76
N PHE A 859 -12.84 -6.61 -2.13
CA PHE A 859 -11.74 -6.92 -1.23
C PHE A 859 -10.58 -5.98 -1.54
N GLU A 860 -10.22 -5.12 -0.58
CA GLU A 860 -9.19 -4.10 -0.77
C GLU A 860 -8.18 -4.13 0.39
N LEU A 861 -6.98 -3.65 0.10
CA LEU A 861 -5.89 -3.53 1.05
C LEU A 861 -5.25 -2.14 0.87
N TYR A 862 -5.14 -1.38 1.96
CA TYR A 862 -4.59 -0.02 1.94
C TYR A 862 -3.52 0.19 3.02
N SER A 863 -2.58 1.10 2.76
CA SER A 863 -1.72 1.72 3.77
C SER A 863 -2.21 3.13 4.13
N VAL A 864 -1.46 3.82 5.00
CA VAL A 864 -1.73 5.22 5.39
C VAL A 864 -1.92 6.11 4.16
N GLY A 865 -2.94 6.99 4.22
CA GLY A 865 -3.29 7.88 3.13
C GLY A 865 -4.17 7.26 2.04
N ASN A 866 -4.75 6.07 2.27
CA ASN A 866 -5.53 5.29 1.28
C ASN A 866 -4.71 4.86 0.05
N VAL A 867 -3.40 4.71 0.19
CA VAL A 867 -2.56 4.14 -0.87
C VAL A 867 -2.85 2.64 -0.95
N LYS A 868 -3.22 2.15 -2.13
CA LYS A 868 -3.60 0.75 -2.36
C LYS A 868 -2.35 -0.14 -2.36
N ILE A 869 -2.41 -1.26 -1.64
CA ILE A 869 -1.33 -2.27 -1.59
C ILE A 869 -1.69 -3.41 -2.55
N GLU A 870 -0.87 -3.62 -3.57
CA GLU A 870 -1.01 -4.74 -4.51
C GLU A 870 -0.16 -5.92 -4.09
N ALA A 871 -0.60 -7.15 -4.39
CA ALA A 871 0.04 -8.37 -3.92
C ALA A 871 1.27 -8.81 -4.74
N GLU A 872 1.80 -7.97 -5.63
CA GLU A 872 2.96 -8.22 -6.51
C GLU A 872 3.06 -9.65 -7.12
N GLY A 873 1.92 -10.22 -7.54
CA GLY A 873 1.87 -11.56 -8.14
C GLY A 873 1.65 -12.72 -7.15
N THR A 874 1.55 -12.44 -5.85
CA THR A 874 1.06 -13.38 -4.83
C THR A 874 -0.45 -13.52 -4.94
N TYR A 875 -0.92 -14.76 -5.01
CA TYR A 875 -2.35 -15.07 -5.00
C TYR A 875 -2.91 -15.01 -3.58
N LEU A 876 -3.86 -14.11 -3.36
CA LEU A 876 -4.53 -13.98 -2.07
C LEU A 876 -5.80 -14.82 -2.04
N GLU A 877 -5.95 -15.63 -1.00
CA GLU A 877 -7.12 -16.47 -0.77
C GLU A 877 -8.28 -15.61 -0.24
N ARG A 878 -9.46 -15.80 -0.83
CA ARG A 878 -10.70 -15.15 -0.45
C ARG A 878 -11.83 -16.17 -0.49
N THR A 879 -12.85 -15.93 0.33
CA THR A 879 -14.10 -16.70 0.26
C THR A 879 -15.31 -15.79 0.26
N PHE A 880 -16.43 -16.27 -0.30
CA PHE A 880 -17.75 -15.72 -0.02
C PHE A 880 -18.85 -16.79 -0.14
N SER A 881 -19.96 -16.55 0.54
CA SER A 881 -21.16 -17.38 0.45
C SER A 881 -21.93 -17.15 -0.85
N LEU A 882 -22.46 -18.22 -1.39
CA LEU A 882 -23.32 -18.25 -2.57
C LEU A 882 -24.79 -18.19 -2.18
N ASN A 883 -25.65 -17.79 -3.13
CA ASN A 883 -27.10 -17.84 -2.99
C ASN A 883 -27.67 -19.28 -3.06
N GLY A 884 -26.82 -20.27 -3.32
CA GLY A 884 -27.12 -21.71 -3.39
C GLY A 884 -25.90 -22.48 -3.91
N ALA A 885 -25.97 -23.82 -3.89
CA ALA A 885 -24.84 -24.65 -4.34
C ALA A 885 -24.52 -24.41 -5.83
N ALA A 886 -23.25 -24.11 -6.13
CA ALA A 886 -22.76 -23.94 -7.50
C ALA A 886 -22.46 -25.29 -8.16
N GLU A 887 -22.67 -25.38 -9.48
CA GLU A 887 -22.20 -26.50 -10.29
C GLU A 887 -20.77 -26.22 -10.77
N PRO A 888 -19.74 -26.96 -10.30
CA PRO A 888 -18.35 -26.56 -10.49
C PRO A 888 -17.89 -26.46 -11.94
N ASP A 889 -18.49 -27.20 -12.88
CA ASP A 889 -18.13 -27.18 -14.29
C ASP A 889 -18.81 -26.05 -15.08
N HIS A 890 -19.86 -25.47 -14.53
CA HIS A 890 -20.62 -24.36 -15.10
C HIS A 890 -20.42 -23.03 -14.38
N SER A 891 -19.68 -23.05 -13.27
CA SER A 891 -19.52 -21.87 -12.40
C SER A 891 -18.06 -21.49 -12.23
N THR A 892 -17.83 -20.20 -12.02
CA THR A 892 -16.53 -19.65 -11.64
C THR A 892 -16.68 -18.38 -10.82
N VAL A 893 -15.69 -18.07 -9.99
CA VAL A 893 -15.54 -16.69 -9.50
C VAL A 893 -14.95 -15.84 -10.62
N VAL A 894 -15.42 -14.61 -10.70
CA VAL A 894 -14.93 -13.60 -11.63
C VAL A 894 -14.53 -12.33 -10.87
N TRP A 895 -13.44 -11.73 -11.32
CA TRP A 895 -13.09 -10.36 -11.02
C TRP A 895 -13.77 -9.47 -12.06
N VAL A 896 -14.44 -8.43 -11.61
CA VAL A 896 -15.17 -7.50 -12.47
C VAL A 896 -14.35 -6.23 -12.58
N ASP A 897 -13.92 -5.90 -13.80
CA ASP A 897 -13.23 -4.64 -14.04
C ASP A 897 -14.21 -3.45 -14.05
N ASP A 898 -13.68 -2.22 -14.10
CA ASP A 898 -14.47 -0.98 -14.00
C ASP A 898 -15.52 -0.86 -15.13
N ALA A 899 -15.34 -1.58 -16.24
CA ALA A 899 -16.29 -1.67 -17.35
C ALA A 899 -17.37 -2.75 -17.16
N GLY A 900 -17.41 -3.43 -16.01
CA GLY A 900 -18.38 -4.50 -15.73
C GLY A 900 -18.06 -5.83 -16.42
N LYS A 901 -16.85 -6.00 -16.98
CA LYS A 901 -16.49 -7.22 -17.71
C LYS A 901 -15.94 -8.28 -16.75
N PRO A 902 -16.51 -9.50 -16.74
CA PRO A 902 -16.02 -10.58 -15.88
C PRO A 902 -14.72 -11.19 -16.44
N ARG A 903 -13.75 -11.42 -15.55
CA ARG A 903 -12.51 -12.15 -15.84
C ARG A 903 -12.40 -13.36 -14.92
N PHE A 904 -11.97 -14.49 -15.46
CA PHE A 904 -11.80 -15.72 -14.68
C PHE A 904 -10.88 -15.51 -13.49
N VAL A 905 -11.30 -16.04 -12.34
CA VAL A 905 -10.47 -16.15 -11.14
C VAL A 905 -10.47 -17.62 -10.72
N PRO A 906 -9.29 -18.24 -10.51
CA PRO A 906 -9.19 -19.60 -10.02
C PRO A 906 -10.01 -19.80 -8.75
N SER A 907 -11.03 -20.67 -8.84
CA SER A 907 -11.99 -20.87 -7.77
C SER A 907 -12.39 -22.33 -7.59
N VAL A 908 -12.61 -22.71 -6.34
CA VAL A 908 -13.15 -24.00 -5.89
C VAL A 908 -14.49 -23.74 -5.21
N PHE A 909 -15.47 -24.59 -5.49
CA PHE A 909 -16.80 -24.52 -4.91
C PHE A 909 -17.05 -25.73 -4.02
N GLU A 910 -17.38 -25.49 -2.75
CA GLU A 910 -17.72 -26.52 -1.77
C GLU A 910 -19.05 -26.16 -1.11
N GLY A 911 -20.13 -26.84 -1.52
CA GLY A 911 -21.48 -26.50 -1.09
C GLY A 911 -21.87 -25.08 -1.51
N GLU A 912 -22.19 -24.23 -0.54
CA GLU A 912 -22.57 -22.83 -0.73
C GLU A 912 -21.38 -21.86 -0.52
N THR A 913 -20.15 -22.36 -0.50
CA THR A 913 -18.94 -21.54 -0.35
C THR A 913 -18.10 -21.56 -1.61
N ALA A 914 -17.70 -20.38 -2.07
CA ALA A 914 -16.67 -20.22 -3.10
C ALA A 914 -15.36 -19.80 -2.43
N THR A 915 -14.29 -20.56 -2.68
CA THR A 915 -12.91 -20.20 -2.30
C THR A 915 -12.14 -19.88 -3.56
N PHE A 916 -11.48 -18.73 -3.61
CA PHE A 916 -10.82 -18.26 -4.82
C PHE A 916 -9.53 -17.51 -4.53
N TYR A 917 -8.67 -17.47 -5.54
CA TYR A 917 -7.31 -16.98 -5.44
C TYR A 917 -7.08 -15.91 -6.49
N GLY A 918 -6.74 -14.69 -6.07
CA GLY A 918 -6.52 -13.57 -6.98
C GLY A 918 -5.37 -12.68 -6.52
N ALA A 919 -4.53 -12.25 -7.47
CA ALA A 919 -3.39 -11.37 -7.21
C ALA A 919 -3.74 -9.86 -7.18
N TYR A 920 -5.01 -9.53 -7.39
CA TYR A 920 -5.50 -8.15 -7.48
C TYR A 920 -6.59 -7.91 -6.44
N ASN A 921 -6.70 -6.65 -6.02
CA ASN A 921 -7.84 -6.16 -5.26
C ASN A 921 -8.98 -5.74 -6.20
N GLY A 922 -10.20 -5.61 -5.69
CA GLY A 922 -11.36 -5.17 -6.48
C GLY A 922 -12.63 -5.93 -6.18
N VAL A 923 -13.59 -5.86 -7.10
CA VAL A 923 -14.93 -6.47 -6.97
C VAL A 923 -14.92 -7.90 -7.53
N PHE A 924 -15.42 -8.83 -6.74
CA PHE A 924 -15.57 -10.23 -7.12
C PHE A 924 -17.02 -10.70 -6.96
N THR A 925 -17.44 -11.60 -7.86
CA THR A 925 -18.70 -12.34 -7.72
C THR A 925 -18.57 -13.73 -8.35
N ALA A 926 -19.46 -14.65 -8.00
CA ALA A 926 -19.55 -15.95 -8.66
C ALA A 926 -20.60 -15.87 -9.77
N VAL A 927 -20.30 -16.47 -10.92
CA VAL A 927 -21.20 -16.54 -12.06
C VAL A 927 -21.36 -17.97 -12.55
N ARG A 928 -22.53 -18.27 -13.13
CA ARG A 928 -22.81 -19.48 -13.90
C ARG A 928 -22.98 -19.14 -15.36
N SER A 929 -22.52 -20.02 -16.26
CA SER A 929 -22.88 -19.97 -17.67
C SER A 929 -23.09 -21.38 -18.26
N ASN A 930 -23.78 -21.43 -19.40
CA ASN A 930 -24.10 -22.65 -20.14
C ASN A 930 -23.62 -22.57 -21.60
N ARG A 931 -22.37 -22.18 -21.78
CA ARG A 931 -21.71 -22.07 -23.08
C ARG A 931 -21.42 -23.45 -23.65
N THR A 932 -21.75 -23.60 -24.93
CA THR A 932 -21.45 -24.78 -25.76
C THR A 932 -21.25 -24.32 -27.21
N PHE A 933 -20.66 -25.16 -28.04
CA PHE A 933 -20.41 -24.88 -29.46
C PHE A 933 -21.04 -25.97 -30.34
N GLY A 934 -21.58 -25.58 -31.49
CA GLY A 934 -22.30 -26.53 -32.35
C GLY A 934 -21.40 -27.63 -32.94
N ASP A 935 -20.15 -27.29 -33.20
CA ASP A 935 -19.16 -28.11 -33.92
C ASP A 935 -18.35 -29.06 -33.03
N ILE A 936 -18.52 -28.99 -31.70
CA ILE A 936 -17.86 -29.90 -30.75
C ILE A 936 -18.71 -31.11 -30.38
N GLN A 937 -19.96 -31.22 -30.88
CA GLN A 937 -20.86 -32.32 -30.54
C GLN A 937 -20.27 -33.67 -30.94
N GLY A 938 -20.08 -34.56 -29.96
CA GLY A 938 -19.49 -35.88 -30.16
C GLY A 938 -17.96 -35.89 -30.31
N HIS A 939 -17.30 -34.72 -30.16
CA HIS A 939 -15.85 -34.63 -30.10
C HIS A 939 -15.35 -35.12 -28.73
N TRP A 940 -14.20 -35.81 -28.70
CA TRP A 940 -13.67 -36.40 -27.46
C TRP A 940 -13.38 -35.38 -26.36
N ALA A 941 -13.09 -34.13 -26.74
CA ALA A 941 -12.78 -33.01 -25.84
C ALA A 941 -13.99 -32.13 -25.50
N GLN A 942 -15.21 -32.50 -25.89
CA GLN A 942 -16.41 -31.66 -25.75
C GLN A 942 -16.57 -31.14 -24.31
N SER A 943 -16.53 -32.03 -23.31
CA SER A 943 -16.71 -31.67 -21.90
C SER A 943 -15.62 -30.72 -21.39
N ASP A 944 -14.37 -30.93 -21.81
CA ASP A 944 -13.25 -30.08 -21.41
C ASP A 944 -13.35 -28.68 -22.02
N ILE A 945 -13.78 -28.60 -23.29
CA ILE A 945 -13.99 -27.33 -23.99
C ILE A 945 -15.13 -26.54 -23.35
N GLU A 946 -16.27 -27.18 -23.08
CA GLU A 946 -17.42 -26.56 -22.42
C GLU A 946 -17.04 -26.06 -21.02
N ARG A 947 -16.33 -26.88 -20.24
CA ARG A 947 -15.83 -26.50 -18.91
C ARG A 947 -14.92 -25.28 -18.96
N MET A 948 -13.97 -25.23 -19.89
CA MET A 948 -13.10 -24.08 -20.07
C MET A 948 -13.86 -22.83 -20.55
N ALA A 949 -14.88 -23.00 -21.40
CA ALA A 949 -15.71 -21.90 -21.91
C ALA A 949 -16.59 -21.30 -20.80
N ASN A 950 -17.20 -22.16 -19.97
CA ASN A 950 -18.00 -21.73 -18.82
C ASN A 950 -17.17 -21.05 -17.73
N LYS A 951 -15.86 -21.30 -17.73
CA LYS A 951 -14.86 -20.65 -16.88
C LYS A 951 -14.17 -19.47 -17.56
N LEU A 952 -14.62 -19.01 -18.72
CA LEU A 952 -14.03 -17.85 -19.43
C LEU A 952 -12.54 -18.05 -19.84
N ILE A 953 -12.03 -19.27 -19.84
CA ILE A 953 -10.64 -19.59 -20.22
C ILE A 953 -10.50 -19.64 -21.74
N VAL A 954 -11.49 -20.24 -22.41
CA VAL A 954 -11.59 -20.27 -23.86
C VAL A 954 -12.82 -19.52 -24.32
N ASN A 955 -12.68 -18.89 -25.48
CA ASN A 955 -13.79 -18.32 -26.21
C ASN A 955 -13.89 -19.06 -27.55
N GLY A 956 -15.11 -19.21 -28.07
CA GLY A 956 -15.27 -19.66 -29.44
C GLY A 956 -14.97 -18.55 -30.44
N SER A 957 -15.03 -18.90 -31.70
CA SER A 957 -15.01 -17.98 -32.84
C SER A 957 -16.27 -17.11 -32.86
N ALA A 958 -16.20 -15.98 -33.56
CA ALA A 958 -17.29 -15.02 -33.69
C ALA A 958 -18.57 -15.59 -34.36
N ASP A 959 -18.45 -16.73 -35.05
CA ASP A 959 -19.56 -17.46 -35.67
C ASP A 959 -20.23 -18.49 -34.73
N GLY A 960 -19.79 -18.57 -33.48
CA GLY A 960 -20.33 -19.49 -32.47
C GLY A 960 -19.77 -20.91 -32.53
N THR A 961 -18.65 -21.12 -33.23
CA THR A 961 -17.92 -22.41 -33.29
C THR A 961 -16.66 -22.41 -32.42
N PHE A 962 -16.05 -23.57 -32.15
CA PHE A 962 -14.76 -23.67 -31.45
C PHE A 962 -13.60 -24.12 -32.35
N ASP A 963 -13.91 -24.88 -33.40
CA ASP A 963 -12.99 -25.58 -34.31
C ASP A 963 -12.00 -26.51 -33.57
N PRO A 964 -12.48 -27.61 -32.96
CA PRO A 964 -11.69 -28.43 -32.03
C PRO A 964 -10.54 -29.20 -32.68
N ASN A 965 -10.48 -29.27 -34.01
CA ASN A 965 -9.43 -29.96 -34.76
C ASN A 965 -8.40 -29.00 -35.37
N ARG A 966 -8.60 -27.68 -35.27
CA ARG A 966 -7.64 -26.69 -35.75
C ARG A 966 -6.35 -26.77 -34.95
N THR A 967 -5.23 -26.60 -35.64
CA THR A 967 -3.95 -26.42 -34.96
C THR A 967 -3.95 -25.11 -34.18
N MET A 968 -3.84 -25.21 -32.86
CA MET A 968 -3.67 -24.08 -31.95
C MET A 968 -2.28 -23.47 -32.11
N THR A 969 -2.21 -22.14 -32.20
CA THR A 969 -0.94 -21.42 -32.21
C THR A 969 -0.35 -21.32 -30.80
N ARG A 970 0.96 -21.05 -30.70
CA ARG A 970 1.61 -20.84 -29.41
C ARG A 970 1.01 -19.65 -28.64
N ALA A 971 0.55 -18.62 -29.34
CA ALA A 971 -0.04 -17.44 -28.73
C ALA A 971 -1.39 -17.77 -28.08
N GLU A 972 -2.25 -18.51 -28.78
CA GLU A 972 -3.56 -18.95 -28.27
C GLU A 972 -3.40 -19.86 -27.05
N PHE A 973 -2.44 -20.78 -27.10
CA PHE A 973 -2.12 -21.62 -25.94
C PHE A 973 -1.66 -20.79 -24.73
N VAL A 974 -0.77 -19.81 -24.93
CA VAL A 974 -0.32 -18.94 -23.84
C VAL A 974 -1.48 -18.09 -23.30
N ALA A 975 -2.36 -17.56 -24.16
CA ALA A 975 -3.53 -16.81 -23.72
C ALA A 975 -4.45 -17.66 -22.83
N MET A 976 -4.69 -18.92 -23.21
CA MET A 976 -5.43 -19.87 -22.36
C MET A 976 -4.74 -20.09 -21.01
N VAL A 977 -3.42 -20.25 -20.97
CA VAL A 977 -2.67 -20.42 -19.72
C VAL A 977 -2.76 -19.17 -18.85
N VAL A 978 -2.60 -17.98 -19.41
CA VAL A 978 -2.70 -16.70 -18.69
C VAL A 978 -4.09 -16.54 -18.06
N ARG A 979 -5.15 -16.81 -18.84
CA ARG A 979 -6.53 -16.80 -18.32
C ARG A 979 -6.77 -17.86 -17.28
N ALA A 980 -6.31 -19.10 -17.51
CA ALA A 980 -6.47 -20.19 -16.54
C ALA A 980 -5.73 -19.94 -15.22
N LEU A 981 -4.66 -19.13 -15.25
CA LEU A 981 -3.97 -18.68 -14.04
C LEU A 981 -4.71 -17.51 -13.36
N GLY A 982 -5.63 -16.82 -14.01
CA GLY A 982 -6.29 -15.63 -13.46
C GLY A 982 -5.36 -14.42 -13.37
N LEU A 983 -4.32 -14.38 -14.21
CA LEU A 983 -3.42 -13.24 -14.31
C LEU A 983 -4.10 -12.10 -15.07
N ALA A 984 -3.82 -10.85 -14.66
CA ALA A 984 -4.22 -9.69 -15.42
C ALA A 984 -3.53 -9.72 -16.78
N GLU A 985 -4.33 -9.86 -17.84
CA GLU A 985 -3.89 -9.59 -19.19
C GLU A 985 -3.45 -8.11 -19.23
N LYS A 986 -2.14 -7.86 -19.40
CA LYS A 986 -1.66 -6.52 -19.72
C LYS A 986 -2.40 -6.07 -20.99
N PRO A 987 -2.91 -4.82 -21.10
CA PRO A 987 -3.60 -4.34 -22.31
C PRO A 987 -2.70 -4.26 -23.57
N GLN A 988 -1.51 -4.83 -23.51
CA GLN A 988 -0.43 -4.82 -24.49
C GLN A 988 -0.20 -6.25 -24.95
N LEU A 989 -1.09 -6.76 -25.78
CA LEU A 989 -0.86 -7.73 -26.87
C LEU A 989 -2.23 -7.97 -27.47
N SER A 990 -2.39 -7.54 -28.72
CA SER A 990 -3.55 -7.74 -29.58
C SER A 990 -4.30 -9.04 -29.30
N SER A 991 -5.62 -8.99 -29.45
CA SER A 991 -6.47 -10.16 -29.72
C SER A 991 -5.71 -11.23 -30.50
N TYR A 992 -5.22 -12.24 -29.79
CA TYR A 992 -4.86 -13.51 -30.40
C TYR A 992 -6.03 -14.40 -30.05
N SER A 993 -6.73 -14.81 -31.11
CA SER A 993 -8.03 -15.48 -31.15
C SER A 993 -8.28 -16.46 -30.01
#